data_AF-A0A838RWK5-F1
#
_entry.id   AF-A0A838RWK5-F1
#
_cell.length_a   1.000
_cell.length_b   1.000
_cell.length_c   1.000
_cell.angle_alpha   90.00
_cell.angle_beta   90.00
_cell.angle_gamma   90.00
#
_symmetry.space_group_name_H-M   'P 1'
#
loop_
_entity.id
_entity.type
_entity.pdbx_description
1 polymer ?
#
loop_
_entity_poly.entity_id
_entity_poly.type
_entity_poly.pdbx_seq_one_letter_code
_entity_poly.pdbx_strand_id
1 'polypeptide(L)'
;MEQRSTTDLSELIAENFGANATYVEGLLGRFRSNPELVDESWGAYFTELLGGDRAGAAADTSENGRSASGPLVTGETTAEPSVKTAPRAEAKVQTTATSALAPALERVSTTPAPSAQRDGEVVAIRGAALKIVENMEASLSVPTATSQRRIPVKLLDENRRIINKYLAENDRGKASYTHLIAWAIVRALEEYPQLNDAYEVVDGKPARLRREGVNLGVAIDLEKKDGTRSLLVPNIKNPNKQRFSEFLQAYDSVVKRAREGKLQLADFQGTTISLTNPGTIGTVASTPRLMTGQSVIIATGAIEYPAEYQAMAPEALSQLGISQAITISSTYDHRIIQGAESGAFLAMVHELLTGQHQFYDEIFSDVGIPYSPLRWSLDRNPFFTPGDHAREQTIKEASVIELINAYRVRGHLIADVDPLHAMPVLYHPELDIETYGLTIWDLDRVFITGGLAGTESATLREILDILQRAYCGKVATEYRHIQSKEQKLWIRDQIRKHFVSPEPLPSEIKKQLLWKLISAEQFERFLHTKYLGQKRFSLEGCETIIPLLDRLIEDAGDRGVEDITLGMAHRGRLNVLANVIGKFCERIFTSFEGSIHPSFPADEGDVKYHQGAVGERLTARGRKVSLTLSPNPSHLEAVDPVVEGMVRAKQDVLRDRLGTAREEVIDKALPVLLHGDAAFSGQGVVMETLNLAELKGYRTGGTIHIIINNQIGFTTSPEAGRSTIYSTDVARMTQLPIFHINSDDPEAAYRALQIALEYRQEFNKDVVLDVVGFRKLGHNETDEPSYTQPLMYARVKAHPGVRAIYAKRLVKDGVIDEAELTALIEERVRRYEDALTRAKGIVSQQQPKHAALPVAEMDGSVVIDTGVDAEVIRNVAQ
;
A
#
# COMPACT_ATOMS: atom_id res chain seq x y z
N MET A 1 54.38 -21.24 7.86
CA MET A 1 54.04 -21.41 6.44
C MET A 1 53.31 -20.16 6.04
N GLU A 2 53.94 -19.38 5.16
CA GLU A 2 53.64 -17.98 4.86
C GLU A 2 52.19 -17.79 4.41
N GLN A 3 51.49 -16.85 5.05
CA GLN A 3 50.22 -16.32 4.54
C GLN A 3 50.52 -15.65 3.20
N ARG A 4 50.23 -16.32 2.08
CA ARG A 4 50.02 -15.61 0.81
C ARG A 4 49.00 -14.52 1.10
N SER A 5 49.39 -13.27 0.89
CA SER A 5 48.54 -12.13 1.22
C SER A 5 47.23 -12.25 0.46
N THR A 6 46.10 -11.86 1.07
CA THR A 6 44.78 -11.88 0.42
C THR A 6 44.77 -11.15 -0.92
N THR A 7 45.62 -10.14 -1.08
CA THR A 7 45.80 -9.35 -2.30
C THR A 7 46.33 -10.20 -3.47
N ASP A 8 47.22 -11.16 -3.19
CA ASP A 8 47.90 -12.00 -4.18
C ASP A 8 46.95 -13.05 -4.78
N LEU A 9 46.01 -13.56 -3.98
CA LEU A 9 44.97 -14.49 -4.44
C LEU A 9 43.87 -13.78 -5.23
N SER A 10 43.51 -12.56 -4.84
CA SER A 10 42.54 -11.74 -5.57
C SER A 10 43.04 -11.37 -6.97
N GLU A 11 44.33 -11.01 -7.12
CA GLU A 11 44.93 -10.76 -8.43
C GLU A 11 44.97 -12.03 -9.29
N LEU A 12 45.36 -13.18 -8.73
CA LEU A 12 45.37 -14.46 -9.45
C LEU A 12 43.96 -14.91 -9.90
N ILE A 13 42.93 -14.63 -9.11
CA ILE A 13 41.52 -14.90 -9.46
C ILE A 13 41.04 -13.90 -10.52
N ALA A 14 41.45 -12.63 -10.43
CA ALA A 14 41.15 -11.62 -11.44
C ALA A 14 41.76 -11.94 -12.80
N GLU A 15 43.01 -12.43 -12.84
CA GLU A 15 43.68 -12.82 -14.07
C GLU A 15 43.05 -14.06 -14.71
N ASN A 16 42.68 -15.08 -13.92
CA ASN A 16 42.13 -16.33 -14.45
C ASN A 16 40.65 -16.25 -14.84
N PHE A 17 39.87 -15.34 -14.23
CA PHE A 17 38.41 -15.30 -14.42
C PHE A 17 37.84 -13.93 -14.85
N GLY A 18 38.66 -12.89 -14.98
CA GLY A 18 38.29 -11.60 -15.55
C GLY A 18 37.04 -11.00 -14.91
N ALA A 19 36.01 -10.73 -15.71
CA ALA A 19 34.75 -10.13 -15.25
C ALA A 19 34.00 -10.96 -14.18
N ASN A 20 34.32 -12.25 -14.03
CA ASN A 20 33.70 -13.14 -13.05
C ASN A 20 34.49 -13.24 -11.74
N ALA A 21 35.60 -12.52 -11.59
CA ALA A 21 36.50 -12.62 -10.44
C ALA A 21 35.78 -12.42 -9.10
N THR A 22 34.88 -11.44 -9.01
CA THR A 22 34.15 -11.11 -7.77
C THR A 22 33.20 -12.23 -7.34
N TYR A 23 32.64 -12.98 -8.30
CA TYR A 23 31.83 -14.16 -8.02
C TYR A 23 32.69 -15.31 -7.48
N VAL A 24 33.84 -15.56 -8.11
CA VAL A 24 34.79 -16.61 -7.71
C VAL A 24 35.41 -16.31 -6.34
N GLU A 25 35.68 -15.04 -6.02
CA GLU A 25 36.09 -14.61 -4.68
C GLU A 25 35.00 -14.87 -3.64
N GLY A 26 33.73 -14.68 -4.00
CA GLY A 26 32.59 -15.04 -3.15
C GLY A 26 32.53 -16.55 -2.88
N LEU A 27 32.81 -17.39 -3.88
CA LEU A 27 32.91 -18.84 -3.72
C LEU A 27 34.12 -19.24 -2.84
N LEU A 28 35.27 -18.58 -3.00
CA LEU A 28 36.44 -18.81 -2.14
C LEU A 28 36.13 -18.46 -0.67
N GLY A 29 35.38 -17.38 -0.44
CA GLY A 29 34.91 -17.01 0.90
C GLY A 29 34.01 -18.09 1.52
N ARG A 30 33.07 -18.64 0.74
CA ARG A 30 32.21 -19.76 1.17
C ARG A 30 33.03 -21.02 1.46
N PHE A 31 33.94 -21.40 0.57
CA PHE A 31 34.82 -22.56 0.73
C PHE A 31 35.68 -22.46 2.00
N ARG A 32 36.23 -21.28 2.32
CA ARG A 32 36.99 -21.03 3.55
C ARG A 32 36.14 -21.15 4.82
N SER A 33 34.86 -20.79 4.74
CA SER A 33 33.93 -20.88 5.88
C SER A 33 33.43 -22.31 6.11
N ASN A 34 33.12 -23.04 5.04
CA ASN A 34 32.79 -24.46 5.04
C ASN A 34 32.97 -25.01 3.60
N PRO A 35 33.88 -25.98 3.39
CA PRO A 35 34.13 -26.59 2.08
C PRO A 35 32.90 -27.22 1.41
N GLU A 36 31.89 -27.67 2.18
CA GLU A 36 30.66 -28.27 1.64
C GLU A 36 29.69 -27.23 1.02
N LEU A 37 29.96 -25.93 1.18
CA LEU A 37 29.13 -24.84 0.64
C LEU A 37 29.48 -24.46 -0.81
N VAL A 38 30.45 -25.14 -1.41
CA VAL A 38 30.76 -25.04 -2.83
C VAL A 38 30.72 -26.44 -3.43
N ASP A 39 30.38 -26.54 -4.71
CA ASP A 39 30.40 -27.84 -5.38
C ASP A 39 31.81 -28.38 -5.54
N GLU A 40 31.89 -29.69 -5.77
CA GLU A 40 33.13 -30.48 -5.77
C GLU A 40 34.17 -29.95 -6.77
N SER A 41 33.74 -29.37 -7.89
CA SER A 41 34.63 -28.82 -8.91
C SER A 41 35.34 -27.55 -8.43
N TRP A 42 34.62 -26.66 -7.76
CA TRP A 42 35.18 -25.47 -7.13
C TRP A 42 35.97 -25.80 -5.86
N GLY A 43 35.53 -26.81 -5.10
CA GLY A 43 36.27 -27.31 -3.94
C GLY A 43 37.66 -27.85 -4.31
N ALA A 44 37.75 -28.63 -5.39
CA ALA A 44 39.01 -29.12 -5.93
C ALA A 44 39.92 -27.96 -6.39
N TYR A 45 39.35 -27.02 -7.16
CA TYR A 45 40.07 -25.83 -7.63
C TYR A 45 40.66 -25.00 -6.49
N PHE A 46 39.88 -24.68 -5.45
CA PHE A 46 40.37 -23.88 -4.33
C PHE A 46 41.34 -24.64 -3.42
N THR A 47 41.20 -25.96 -3.31
CA THR A 47 42.18 -26.80 -2.60
C THR A 47 43.54 -26.77 -3.30
N GLU A 48 43.55 -26.85 -4.64
CA GLU A 48 44.76 -26.72 -5.46
C GLU A 48 45.36 -25.31 -5.37
N LEU A 49 44.51 -24.28 -5.47
CA LEU A 49 44.89 -22.86 -5.40
C LEU A 49 45.55 -22.49 -4.05
N LEU A 50 45.08 -23.08 -2.94
CA LEU A 50 45.57 -22.84 -1.59
C LEU A 50 46.72 -23.77 -1.17
N GLY A 51 46.97 -24.87 -1.89
CA GLY A 51 47.86 -25.95 -1.49
C GLY A 51 49.20 -26.08 -2.24
N GLY A 52 49.51 -25.20 -3.19
CA GLY A 52 50.68 -25.38 -4.07
C GLY A 52 52.02 -24.92 -3.48
N ASP A 53 52.76 -25.84 -2.83
CA ASP A 53 54.23 -25.82 -2.81
C ASP A 53 54.86 -27.21 -2.56
N ARG A 54 54.95 -28.01 -3.63
CA ARG A 54 56.12 -28.82 -4.01
C ARG A 54 55.88 -29.49 -5.37
N ALA A 55 56.67 -29.08 -6.34
CA ALA A 55 56.69 -29.57 -7.71
C ALA A 55 57.30 -30.99 -7.84
N GLY A 56 56.83 -31.74 -8.85
CA GLY A 56 57.67 -32.67 -9.61
C GLY A 56 57.24 -34.15 -9.69
N ALA A 57 56.79 -34.54 -10.89
CA ALA A 57 57.06 -35.79 -11.62
C ALA A 57 56.53 -37.15 -11.12
N ALA A 58 55.76 -37.77 -12.03
CA ALA A 58 55.80 -39.17 -12.52
C ALA A 58 55.73 -40.38 -11.55
N ALA A 59 54.80 -41.27 -11.94
CA ALA A 59 54.85 -42.73 -11.94
C ALA A 59 54.69 -43.54 -10.63
N ASP A 60 53.75 -44.49 -10.75
CA ASP A 60 53.80 -45.90 -10.32
C ASP A 60 53.73 -46.35 -8.84
N THR A 61 52.83 -47.32 -8.68
CA THR A 61 52.91 -48.55 -7.84
C THR A 61 52.92 -48.47 -6.30
N SER A 62 51.84 -49.03 -5.75
CA SER A 62 51.77 -50.17 -4.80
C SER A 62 52.62 -50.24 -3.53
N GLU A 63 51.90 -50.62 -2.46
CA GLU A 63 52.27 -51.59 -1.42
C GLU A 63 53.04 -51.18 -0.14
N ASN A 64 52.33 -51.48 0.98
CA ASN A 64 52.78 -52.17 2.19
C ASN A 64 53.85 -51.55 3.13
N GLY A 65 53.43 -51.33 4.39
CA GLY A 65 53.95 -52.18 5.47
C GLY A 65 54.53 -51.53 6.74
N ARG A 66 53.86 -51.85 7.87
CA ARG A 66 54.40 -52.20 9.22
C ARG A 66 54.92 -51.10 10.15
N SER A 67 54.17 -50.85 11.24
CA SER A 67 54.44 -51.30 12.65
C SER A 67 55.23 -50.23 13.45
N ALA A 68 55.12 -50.02 14.76
CA ALA A 68 54.49 -50.71 15.88
C ALA A 68 54.40 -49.73 17.09
N SER A 69 53.82 -50.25 18.19
CA SER A 69 54.06 -49.93 19.62
C SER A 69 53.26 -48.78 20.29
N GLY A 70 52.42 -49.19 21.26
CA GLY A 70 52.13 -48.43 22.48
C GLY A 70 53.24 -48.63 23.53
N PRO A 71 53.12 -48.11 24.77
CA PRO A 71 52.14 -48.67 25.72
C PRO A 71 51.43 -47.68 26.67
N LEU A 72 50.43 -48.22 27.38
CA LEU A 72 49.68 -47.68 28.53
C LEU A 72 50.53 -47.54 29.82
N VAL A 73 50.02 -46.81 30.84
CA VAL A 73 49.53 -47.35 32.16
C VAL A 73 49.26 -46.26 33.24
N THR A 74 48.01 -46.26 33.78
CA THR A 74 47.45 -46.02 35.16
C THR A 74 47.86 -44.78 36.00
N GLY A 75 47.09 -44.24 36.97
CA GLY A 75 45.84 -44.60 37.68
C GLY A 75 45.78 -43.89 39.06
N GLU A 76 44.61 -43.96 39.72
CA GLU A 76 44.29 -43.75 41.17
C GLU A 76 43.67 -42.42 41.72
N THR A 77 42.35 -42.53 41.99
CA THR A 77 41.53 -42.31 43.24
C THR A 77 41.95 -41.43 44.42
N THR A 78 40.94 -40.68 44.95
CA THR A 78 40.47 -40.50 46.37
C THR A 78 39.62 -39.19 46.44
N ALA A 79 38.65 -38.89 47.32
CA ALA A 79 37.78 -39.53 48.31
C ALA A 79 36.68 -38.50 48.72
N GLU A 80 35.54 -38.94 49.27
CA GLU A 80 34.46 -38.11 49.86
C GLU A 80 34.88 -37.33 51.13
N PRO A 81 33.99 -36.49 51.70
CA PRO A 81 33.33 -36.96 52.92
C PRO A 81 31.82 -36.62 53.04
N SER A 82 31.15 -37.49 53.80
CA SER A 82 29.78 -37.41 54.28
C SER A 82 29.65 -36.62 55.59
N VAL A 83 28.48 -36.01 55.85
CA VAL A 83 28.03 -35.65 57.21
C VAL A 83 26.51 -35.93 57.39
N LYS A 84 26.25 -37.04 58.07
CA LYS A 84 25.34 -37.32 59.20
C LYS A 84 23.97 -36.62 59.34
N THR A 85 22.96 -37.47 59.53
CA THR A 85 21.60 -37.21 60.04
C THR A 85 21.43 -37.52 61.54
N ALA A 86 20.31 -36.98 62.07
CA ALA A 86 19.47 -37.39 63.22
C ALA A 86 19.62 -36.59 64.54
N PRO A 87 18.59 -36.54 65.44
CA PRO A 87 17.18 -36.98 65.35
C PRO A 87 16.14 -35.93 65.87
N ARG A 88 14.82 -36.19 65.77
CA ARG A 88 13.87 -36.28 66.92
C ARG A 88 12.36 -36.24 66.53
N ALA A 89 11.68 -37.27 67.04
CA ALA A 89 10.31 -37.37 67.56
C ALA A 89 9.07 -37.37 66.63
N GLU A 90 8.46 -38.55 66.65
CA GLU A 90 7.08 -38.94 66.41
C GLU A 90 6.02 -38.10 67.15
N ALA A 91 4.83 -37.99 66.55
CA ALA A 91 3.58 -38.19 67.28
C ALA A 91 2.56 -38.90 66.37
N LYS A 92 2.17 -40.10 66.83
CA LYS A 92 1.20 -41.03 66.26
C LYS A 92 -0.22 -40.47 66.33
N VAL A 93 -1.05 -40.85 65.36
CA VAL A 93 -2.40 -41.38 65.67
C VAL A 93 -2.60 -42.65 64.84
N GLN A 94 -2.60 -43.77 65.55
CA GLN A 94 -3.12 -45.06 65.09
C GLN A 94 -4.64 -45.09 65.28
N THR A 95 -5.31 -45.77 64.37
CA THR A 95 -6.35 -46.80 64.59
C THR A 95 -6.91 -47.11 63.19
N THR A 96 -7.13 -48.32 62.70
CA THR A 96 -6.93 -49.72 63.13
C THR A 96 -7.36 -50.50 61.88
N ALA A 97 -6.58 -51.45 61.40
CA ALA A 97 -7.02 -52.31 60.30
C ALA A 97 -8.01 -53.36 60.80
N THR A 98 -8.96 -53.76 59.95
CA THR A 98 -9.57 -55.10 60.04
C THR A 98 -9.72 -55.67 58.64
N SER A 99 -9.38 -56.96 58.57
CA SER A 99 -9.11 -57.79 57.42
C SER A 99 -10.35 -58.22 56.65
N ALA A 100 -10.16 -58.32 55.32
CA ALA A 100 -10.73 -59.25 54.33
C ALA A 100 -12.12 -59.88 54.54
N LEU A 101 -12.94 -59.78 53.47
CA LEU A 101 -13.68 -60.90 52.86
C LEU A 101 -14.38 -60.41 51.58
N ALA A 102 -14.14 -61.09 50.45
CA ALA A 102 -15.02 -61.03 49.28
C ALA A 102 -16.32 -61.80 49.59
N PRO A 103 -17.45 -61.40 49.00
CA PRO A 103 -18.10 -62.34 48.09
C PRO A 103 -18.69 -61.68 46.83
N ALA A 104 -18.91 -62.54 45.84
CA ALA A 104 -19.44 -62.24 44.53
C ALA A 104 -20.97 -62.04 44.51
N LEU A 105 -21.39 -61.22 43.54
CA LEU A 105 -22.68 -61.20 42.80
C LEU A 105 -23.98 -60.96 43.57
N GLU A 106 -24.65 -59.84 43.27
CA GLU A 106 -26.03 -59.86 42.77
C GLU A 106 -26.38 -58.56 42.02
N ARG A 107 -26.94 -58.71 40.81
CA ARG A 107 -27.51 -57.62 40.01
C ARG A 107 -28.83 -57.20 40.65
N VAL A 108 -28.92 -55.98 41.16
CA VAL A 108 -30.20 -55.38 41.52
C VAL A 108 -30.92 -54.97 40.23
N SER A 109 -31.92 -55.76 39.84
CA SER A 109 -32.95 -55.35 38.90
C SER A 109 -33.85 -54.31 39.57
N THR A 110 -33.66 -53.03 39.24
CA THR A 110 -34.58 -51.97 39.67
C THR A 110 -35.83 -52.00 38.80
N THR A 111 -36.97 -52.35 39.41
CA THR A 111 -38.31 -52.11 38.88
C THR A 111 -38.52 -50.60 38.67
N PRO A 112 -39.18 -50.12 37.59
CA PRO A 112 -39.35 -48.68 37.37
C PRO A 112 -40.29 -48.08 38.41
N ALA A 113 -39.89 -46.95 38.99
CA ALA A 113 -40.77 -46.11 39.81
C ALA A 113 -41.97 -45.62 38.97
N PRO A 114 -43.16 -45.44 39.58
CA PRO A 114 -44.32 -44.91 38.87
C PRO A 114 -44.03 -43.51 38.34
N SER A 115 -44.37 -43.28 37.07
CA SER A 115 -44.18 -42.01 36.38
C SER A 115 -44.92 -40.89 37.10
N ALA A 116 -44.17 -39.96 37.70
CA ALA A 116 -44.70 -38.66 38.03
C ALA A 116 -45.32 -38.05 36.76
N GLN A 117 -46.57 -37.61 36.84
CA GLN A 117 -47.20 -36.81 35.79
C GLN A 117 -46.27 -35.65 35.46
N ARG A 118 -45.71 -35.67 34.24
CA ARG A 118 -44.93 -34.56 33.73
C ARG A 118 -45.93 -33.53 33.22
N ASP A 119 -46.14 -32.45 33.97
CA ASP A 119 -46.84 -31.28 33.46
C ASP A 119 -45.92 -30.59 32.43
N GLY A 120 -46.12 -30.92 31.15
CA GLY A 120 -45.39 -30.32 30.03
C GLY A 120 -45.33 -31.22 28.79
N GLU A 121 -45.21 -30.60 27.63
CA GLU A 121 -44.98 -31.31 26.36
C GLU A 121 -43.54 -31.85 26.30
N VAL A 122 -43.38 -33.16 26.12
CA VAL A 122 -42.06 -33.80 25.99
C VAL A 122 -41.69 -33.87 24.50
N VAL A 123 -40.82 -32.96 24.07
CA VAL A 123 -40.29 -32.93 22.70
C VAL A 123 -38.94 -33.66 22.65
N ALA A 124 -38.82 -34.66 21.78
CA ALA A 124 -37.57 -35.40 21.61
C ALA A 124 -36.49 -34.53 20.95
N ILE A 125 -35.31 -34.46 21.57
CA ILE A 125 -34.15 -33.77 21.00
C ILE A 125 -33.59 -34.63 19.85
N ARG A 126 -33.51 -34.07 18.64
CA ARG A 126 -33.06 -34.76 17.42
C ARG A 126 -32.05 -33.92 16.64
N GLY A 127 -31.31 -34.55 15.72
CA GLY A 127 -30.40 -33.87 14.80
C GLY A 127 -29.26 -33.15 15.53
N ALA A 128 -28.94 -31.92 15.11
CA ALA A 128 -27.83 -31.14 15.68
C ALA A 128 -27.95 -30.91 17.20
N ALA A 129 -29.17 -30.76 17.73
CA ALA A 129 -29.40 -30.59 19.15
C ALA A 129 -29.06 -31.85 19.96
N LEU A 130 -29.24 -33.06 19.38
CA LEU A 130 -28.80 -34.30 20.01
C LEU A 130 -27.27 -34.35 20.08
N LYS A 131 -26.59 -33.84 19.05
CA LYS A 131 -25.12 -33.78 19.06
C LYS A 131 -24.58 -32.83 20.14
N ILE A 132 -25.31 -31.75 20.45
CA ILE A 132 -24.98 -30.88 21.58
C ILE A 132 -25.10 -31.67 22.89
N VAL A 133 -26.15 -32.47 23.08
CA VAL A 133 -26.30 -33.32 24.28
C VAL A 133 -25.12 -34.27 24.43
N GLU A 134 -24.77 -35.03 23.38
CA GLU A 134 -23.62 -35.94 23.40
C GLU A 134 -22.31 -35.21 23.76
N ASN A 135 -22.09 -34.02 23.17
CA ASN A 135 -20.92 -33.21 23.45
C ASN A 135 -20.89 -32.69 24.90
N MET A 136 -22.05 -32.26 25.43
CA MET A 136 -22.15 -31.79 26.80
C MET A 136 -21.94 -32.91 27.81
N GLU A 137 -22.50 -34.10 27.57
CA GLU A 137 -22.25 -35.29 28.38
C GLU A 137 -20.76 -35.68 28.36
N ALA A 138 -20.13 -35.70 27.18
CA ALA A 138 -18.70 -35.97 27.07
C ALA A 138 -17.84 -34.94 27.83
N SER A 139 -18.22 -33.66 27.81
CA SER A 139 -17.50 -32.58 28.52
C SER A 139 -17.43 -32.79 30.03
N LEU A 140 -18.37 -33.53 30.64
CA LEU A 140 -18.39 -33.82 32.09
C LEU A 140 -17.15 -34.59 32.54
N SER A 141 -16.51 -35.32 31.62
CA SER A 141 -15.28 -36.08 31.89
C SER A 141 -14.00 -35.25 31.91
N VAL A 142 -14.06 -33.96 31.56
CA VAL A 142 -12.91 -33.05 31.50
C VAL A 142 -12.87 -32.20 32.77
N PRO A 143 -11.93 -32.45 33.70
CA PRO A 143 -11.76 -31.61 34.88
C PRO A 143 -11.20 -30.27 34.44
N THR A 144 -12.02 -29.23 34.56
CA THR A 144 -11.65 -27.88 34.11
C THR A 144 -11.31 -26.98 35.28
N ALA A 145 -10.38 -26.05 35.05
CA ALA A 145 -10.17 -24.87 35.86
C ALA A 145 -10.18 -23.64 34.96
N THR A 146 -10.40 -22.46 35.56
CA THR A 146 -10.55 -21.21 34.80
C THR A 146 -9.69 -20.12 35.41
N SER A 147 -8.84 -19.53 34.57
CA SER A 147 -8.12 -18.29 34.85
C SER A 147 -8.81 -17.15 34.11
N GLN A 148 -8.77 -15.94 34.67
CA GLN A 148 -9.31 -14.75 34.04
C GLN A 148 -8.33 -13.59 34.15
N ARG A 149 -8.24 -12.76 33.12
CA ARG A 149 -7.46 -11.53 33.14
C ARG A 149 -8.28 -10.41 32.51
N ARG A 150 -8.26 -9.24 33.16
CA ARG A 150 -8.82 -8.01 32.64
C ARG A 150 -7.76 -7.26 31.84
N ILE A 151 -8.07 -6.86 30.61
CA ILE A 151 -7.14 -6.27 29.65
C ILE A 151 -7.70 -4.93 29.16
N PRO A 152 -6.90 -3.84 29.14
CA PRO A 152 -7.34 -2.57 28.58
C PRO A 152 -7.52 -2.66 27.06
N VAL A 153 -8.57 -2.02 26.54
CA VAL A 153 -8.92 -2.07 25.11
C VAL A 153 -8.48 -0.83 24.35
N LYS A 154 -8.00 0.23 25.02
CA LYS A 154 -7.67 1.52 24.38
C LYS A 154 -6.78 1.33 23.15
N LEU A 155 -5.57 0.77 23.30
CA LEU A 155 -4.67 0.59 22.16
C LEU A 155 -5.25 -0.32 21.07
N LEU A 156 -5.93 -1.39 21.48
CA LEU A 156 -6.59 -2.32 20.59
C LEU A 156 -7.65 -1.62 19.72
N ASP A 157 -8.51 -0.77 20.31
CA ASP A 157 -9.49 -0.01 19.55
C ASP A 157 -8.82 1.00 18.62
N GLU A 158 -7.83 1.75 19.11
CA GLU A 158 -7.17 2.78 18.30
C GLU A 158 -6.48 2.20 17.06
N ASN A 159 -5.66 1.15 17.23
CA ASN A 159 -5.00 0.51 16.10
C ASN A 159 -6.00 -0.21 15.19
N ARG A 160 -7.07 -0.78 15.74
CA ARG A 160 -8.16 -1.38 14.93
C ARG A 160 -8.88 -0.35 14.07
N ARG A 161 -9.06 0.89 14.55
CA ARG A 161 -9.64 1.99 13.76
C ARG A 161 -8.75 2.34 12.58
N ILE A 162 -7.44 2.48 12.81
CA ILE A 162 -6.46 2.74 11.75
C ILE A 162 -6.46 1.62 10.70
N ILE A 163 -6.39 0.36 11.15
CA ILE A 163 -6.45 -0.81 10.26
C ILE A 163 -7.74 -0.80 9.43
N ASN A 164 -8.90 -0.58 10.05
CA ASN A 164 -10.17 -0.61 9.33
C ASN A 164 -10.37 0.58 8.38
N LYS A 165 -9.82 1.76 8.71
CA LYS A 165 -9.80 2.90 7.79
C LYS A 165 -9.03 2.53 6.53
N TYR A 166 -7.81 2.02 6.67
CA TYR A 166 -6.98 1.59 5.55
C TYR A 166 -7.61 0.45 4.73
N LEU A 167 -8.15 -0.58 5.39
CA LEU A 167 -8.82 -1.69 4.69
C LEU A 167 -10.05 -1.22 3.90
N ALA A 168 -10.84 -0.29 4.45
CA ALA A 168 -12.01 0.26 3.78
C ALA A 168 -11.63 1.11 2.54
N GLU A 169 -10.58 1.92 2.66
CA GLU A 169 -10.05 2.75 1.56
C GLU A 169 -9.51 1.88 0.40
N ASN A 170 -9.07 0.65 0.69
CA ASN A 170 -8.54 -0.29 -0.28
C ASN A 170 -9.52 -1.41 -0.69
N ASP A 171 -10.83 -1.23 -0.43
CA ASP A 171 -11.88 -2.22 -0.74
C ASP A 171 -11.63 -3.64 -0.18
N ARG A 172 -10.98 -3.72 0.98
CA ARG A 172 -10.73 -4.96 1.72
C ARG A 172 -11.78 -5.13 2.84
N GLY A 173 -11.80 -6.33 3.44
CA GLY A 173 -12.69 -6.66 4.56
C GLY A 173 -12.43 -5.83 5.82
N LYS A 174 -13.02 -6.20 6.96
CA LYS A 174 -12.81 -5.48 8.24
C LYS A 174 -12.12 -6.36 9.27
N ALA A 175 -11.19 -5.78 10.01
CA ALA A 175 -10.61 -6.38 11.21
C ALA A 175 -11.55 -6.14 12.43
N SER A 176 -12.19 -7.20 12.91
CA SER A 176 -12.96 -7.19 14.16
C SER A 176 -12.03 -7.27 15.38
N TYR A 177 -12.54 -6.93 16.57
CA TYR A 177 -11.81 -7.19 17.82
C TYR A 177 -11.47 -8.67 17.96
N THR A 178 -12.40 -9.55 17.58
CA THR A 178 -12.20 -11.00 17.59
C THR A 178 -11.05 -11.43 16.68
N HIS A 179 -10.85 -10.80 15.52
CA HIS A 179 -9.71 -11.12 14.64
C HIS A 179 -8.38 -10.83 15.34
N LEU A 180 -8.25 -9.66 15.96
CA LEU A 180 -7.02 -9.25 16.64
C LEU A 180 -6.76 -10.07 17.91
N ILE A 181 -7.80 -10.38 18.69
CA ILE A 181 -7.70 -11.23 19.88
C ILE A 181 -7.37 -12.68 19.48
N ALA A 182 -8.01 -13.21 18.45
CA ALA A 182 -7.71 -14.53 17.91
C ALA A 182 -6.26 -14.62 17.42
N TRP A 183 -5.77 -13.57 16.75
CA TRP A 183 -4.38 -13.50 16.34
C TRP A 183 -3.42 -13.44 17.54
N ALA A 184 -3.73 -12.64 18.56
CA ALA A 184 -2.94 -12.60 19.80
C ALA A 184 -2.90 -13.97 20.50
N ILE A 185 -4.01 -14.72 20.50
CA ILE A 185 -4.07 -16.11 21.00
C ILE A 185 -3.14 -17.02 20.20
N VAL A 186 -3.18 -16.94 18.87
CA VAL A 186 -2.32 -17.76 17.99
C VAL A 186 -0.85 -17.46 18.24
N ARG A 187 -0.47 -16.19 18.35
CA ARG A 187 0.91 -15.78 18.65
C ARG A 187 1.34 -16.18 20.06
N ALA A 188 0.47 -16.05 21.05
CA ALA A 188 0.77 -16.50 22.41
C ALA A 188 0.98 -18.02 22.51
N LEU A 189 0.38 -18.83 21.62
CA LEU A 189 0.62 -20.27 21.57
C LEU A 189 2.03 -20.65 21.08
N GLU A 190 2.77 -19.73 20.46
CA GLU A 190 4.17 -20.00 20.08
C GLU A 190 5.07 -20.09 21.30
N GLU A 191 4.85 -19.22 22.29
CA GLU A 191 5.56 -19.25 23.58
C GLU A 191 4.97 -20.30 24.53
N TYR A 192 3.66 -20.55 24.43
CA TYR A 192 2.96 -21.52 25.28
C TYR A 192 2.31 -22.66 24.45
N PRO A 193 3.09 -23.47 23.71
CA PRO A 193 2.56 -24.50 22.81
C PRO A 193 1.80 -25.59 23.57
N GLN A 194 2.09 -25.74 24.85
CA GLN A 194 1.49 -26.76 25.71
C GLN A 194 -0.01 -26.51 25.95
N LEU A 195 -0.52 -25.29 25.69
CA LEU A 195 -1.95 -24.96 25.66
C LEU A 195 -2.66 -25.39 24.36
N ASN A 196 -1.93 -25.95 23.39
CA ASN A 196 -2.50 -26.56 22.18
C ASN A 196 -2.63 -28.10 22.27
N ASP A 197 -2.07 -28.69 23.33
CA ASP A 197 -2.02 -30.14 23.54
C ASP A 197 -3.40 -30.74 23.84
N ALA A 198 -3.47 -32.05 24.08
CA ALA A 198 -4.67 -32.69 24.60
C ALA A 198 -4.35 -33.78 25.62
N TYR A 199 -5.30 -34.04 26.51
CA TYR A 199 -5.26 -35.23 27.37
C TYR A 199 -5.86 -36.42 26.61
N GLU A 200 -5.14 -37.54 26.61
CA GLU A 200 -5.62 -38.81 26.07
C GLU A 200 -5.27 -39.96 27.02
N VAL A 201 -5.89 -41.12 26.79
CA VAL A 201 -5.53 -42.37 27.45
C VAL A 201 -5.01 -43.31 26.38
N VAL A 202 -3.70 -43.55 26.39
CA VAL A 202 -3.02 -44.45 25.45
C VAL A 202 -2.60 -45.69 26.22
N ASP A 203 -2.98 -46.87 25.75
CA ASP A 203 -2.72 -48.16 26.40
C ASP A 203 -3.14 -48.21 27.88
N GLY A 204 -4.28 -47.58 28.19
CA GLY A 204 -4.83 -47.51 29.56
C GLY A 204 -4.08 -46.56 30.51
N LYS A 205 -3.09 -45.81 30.02
CA LYS A 205 -2.31 -44.83 30.80
C LYS A 205 -2.66 -43.40 30.41
N PRO A 206 -2.80 -42.48 31.38
CA PRO A 206 -2.89 -41.04 31.11
C PRO A 206 -1.70 -40.55 30.29
N ALA A 207 -1.97 -39.86 29.19
CA ALA A 207 -0.96 -39.36 28.26
C ALA A 207 -1.29 -37.93 27.81
N ARG A 208 -0.24 -37.18 27.48
CA ARG A 208 -0.33 -35.84 26.89
C ARG A 208 -0.02 -35.92 25.41
N LEU A 209 -1.01 -35.66 24.56
CA LEU A 209 -0.84 -35.58 23.12
C LEU A 209 -0.32 -34.19 22.76
N ARG A 210 0.95 -34.12 22.31
CA ARG A 210 1.57 -32.89 21.82
C ARG A 210 1.20 -32.63 20.36
N ARG A 211 0.88 -31.38 20.02
CA ARG A 211 0.44 -30.99 18.67
C ARG A 211 1.19 -29.77 18.15
N GLU A 212 1.82 -29.90 16.99
CA GLU A 212 2.49 -28.78 16.30
C GLU A 212 1.51 -27.88 15.52
N GLY A 213 0.45 -28.46 14.97
CA GLY A 213 -0.58 -27.72 14.25
C GLY A 213 -1.61 -27.12 15.19
N VAL A 214 -1.92 -25.83 15.03
CA VAL A 214 -3.04 -25.18 15.71
C VAL A 214 -4.26 -25.24 14.81
N ASN A 215 -5.42 -25.64 15.32
CA ASN A 215 -6.70 -25.51 14.62
C ASN A 215 -7.65 -24.70 15.51
N LEU A 216 -7.70 -23.39 15.27
CA LEU A 216 -8.44 -22.45 16.09
C LEU A 216 -9.94 -22.52 15.78
N GLY A 217 -10.70 -23.15 16.67
CA GLY A 217 -12.16 -23.13 16.64
C GLY A 217 -12.69 -21.73 16.95
N VAL A 218 -13.63 -21.24 16.16
CA VAL A 218 -14.24 -19.92 16.34
C VAL A 218 -15.74 -20.10 16.48
N ALA A 219 -16.29 -19.70 17.62
CA ALA A 219 -17.72 -19.77 17.85
C ALA A 219 -18.46 -18.69 17.05
N ILE A 220 -19.36 -19.12 16.17
CA ILE A 220 -20.19 -18.27 15.32
C ILE A 220 -21.64 -18.51 15.71
N ASP A 221 -22.28 -17.45 16.17
CA ASP A 221 -23.70 -17.45 16.47
C ASP A 221 -24.50 -17.10 15.21
N LEU A 222 -25.38 -18.01 14.79
CA LEU A 222 -26.21 -17.88 13.61
C LEU A 222 -27.68 -17.79 14.01
N GLU A 223 -28.30 -16.65 13.74
CA GLU A 223 -29.74 -16.46 13.84
C GLU A 223 -30.43 -16.97 12.57
N LYS A 224 -31.37 -17.90 12.72
CA LYS A 224 -32.19 -18.42 11.63
C LYS A 224 -33.40 -17.52 11.39
N LYS A 225 -34.03 -17.66 10.22
CA LYS A 225 -35.22 -16.88 9.83
C LYS A 225 -36.42 -17.04 10.76
N ASP A 226 -36.46 -18.10 11.56
CA ASP A 226 -37.50 -18.37 12.56
C ASP A 226 -37.19 -17.75 13.94
N GLY A 227 -36.12 -16.95 14.06
CA GLY A 227 -35.66 -16.34 15.30
C GLY A 227 -34.87 -17.30 16.21
N THR A 228 -34.69 -18.57 15.84
CA THR A 228 -33.87 -19.50 16.62
C THR A 228 -32.39 -19.28 16.35
N ARG A 229 -31.56 -19.36 17.40
CA ARG A 229 -30.11 -19.20 17.31
C ARG A 229 -29.40 -20.56 17.34
N SER A 230 -28.33 -20.68 16.58
CA SER A 230 -27.50 -21.88 16.53
C SER A 230 -26.03 -21.48 16.62
N LEU A 231 -25.32 -22.03 17.60
CA LEU A 231 -23.88 -21.82 17.76
C LEU A 231 -23.12 -22.92 16.99
N LEU A 232 -22.27 -22.51 16.05
CA LEU A 232 -21.36 -23.40 15.34
C LEU A 232 -19.91 -23.04 15.67
N VAL A 233 -19.02 -24.04 15.75
CA VAL A 233 -17.60 -23.83 16.04
C VAL A 233 -16.73 -24.46 14.95
N PRO A 234 -16.72 -23.92 13.72
CA PRO A 234 -15.72 -24.31 12.72
C PRO A 234 -14.33 -23.83 13.15
N ASN A 235 -13.28 -24.40 12.58
CA ASN A 235 -11.91 -24.04 12.89
C ASN A 235 -11.12 -23.52 11.69
N ILE A 236 -10.19 -22.62 11.98
CA ILE A 236 -9.18 -22.10 11.04
C ILE A 236 -7.96 -23.00 11.17
N LYS A 237 -7.52 -23.56 10.04
CA LYS A 237 -6.43 -24.55 10.01
C LYS A 237 -5.05 -23.87 10.02
N ASN A 238 -4.17 -24.33 10.90
CA ASN A 238 -2.78 -23.92 11.03
C ASN A 238 -2.55 -22.39 10.95
N PRO A 239 -3.29 -21.56 11.72
CA PRO A 239 -3.10 -20.13 11.68
C PRO A 239 -1.71 -19.71 12.18
N ASN A 240 -1.02 -20.56 12.96
CA ASN A 240 0.35 -20.36 13.42
C ASN A 240 1.41 -20.43 12.29
N LYS A 241 1.02 -20.80 11.07
CA LYS A 241 1.91 -20.82 9.89
C LYS A 241 1.56 -19.75 8.86
N GLN A 242 0.66 -18.83 9.21
CA GLN A 242 0.15 -17.79 8.34
C GLN A 242 0.72 -16.44 8.74
N ARG A 243 0.67 -15.46 7.83
CA ARG A 243 0.76 -14.04 8.19
C ARG A 243 -0.61 -13.50 8.59
N PHE A 244 -0.67 -12.34 9.22
CA PHE A 244 -1.95 -11.78 9.69
C PHE A 244 -2.94 -11.55 8.55
N SER A 245 -2.47 -11.10 7.38
CA SER A 245 -3.32 -10.86 6.21
C SER A 245 -3.94 -12.14 5.63
N GLU A 246 -3.19 -13.24 5.67
CA GLU A 246 -3.66 -14.58 5.27
C GLU A 246 -4.65 -15.14 6.30
N PHE A 247 -4.35 -14.98 7.59
CA PHE A 247 -5.23 -15.36 8.69
C PHE A 247 -6.57 -14.63 8.62
N LEU A 248 -6.57 -13.31 8.37
CA LEU A 248 -7.78 -12.52 8.25
C LEU A 248 -8.69 -13.04 7.11
N GLN A 249 -8.10 -13.36 5.95
CA GLN A 249 -8.84 -13.94 4.82
C GLN A 249 -9.38 -15.33 5.13
N ALA A 250 -8.58 -16.19 5.76
CA ALA A 250 -9.00 -17.53 6.17
C ALA A 250 -10.16 -17.48 7.17
N TYR A 251 -10.07 -16.58 8.15
CA TYR A 251 -11.11 -16.32 9.14
C TYR A 251 -12.42 -15.87 8.46
N ASP A 252 -12.36 -14.82 7.62
CA ASP A 252 -13.53 -14.28 6.94
C ASP A 252 -14.18 -15.31 5.99
N SER A 253 -13.37 -16.15 5.34
CA SER A 253 -13.85 -17.27 4.51
C SER A 253 -14.65 -18.28 5.33
N VAL A 254 -14.16 -18.68 6.51
CA VAL A 254 -14.89 -19.58 7.42
C VAL A 254 -16.20 -18.95 7.89
N VAL A 255 -16.18 -17.68 8.30
CA VAL A 255 -17.39 -16.96 8.74
C VAL A 255 -18.41 -16.84 7.61
N LYS A 256 -17.98 -16.51 6.40
CA LYS A 256 -18.84 -16.43 5.22
C LYS A 256 -19.49 -17.78 4.92
N ARG A 257 -18.71 -18.86 4.90
CA ARG A 257 -19.24 -20.23 4.67
C ARG A 257 -20.20 -20.66 5.79
N ALA A 258 -19.95 -20.28 7.04
CA ALA A 258 -20.87 -20.52 8.15
C ALA A 258 -22.23 -19.85 7.92
N ARG A 259 -22.24 -18.56 7.59
CA ARG A 259 -23.47 -17.80 7.33
C ARG A 259 -24.22 -18.29 6.10
N GLU A 260 -23.50 -18.73 5.07
CA GLU A 260 -24.09 -19.30 3.84
C GLU A 260 -24.52 -20.77 3.98
N GLY A 261 -24.28 -21.41 5.14
CA GLY A 261 -24.60 -22.83 5.34
C GLY A 261 -23.74 -23.79 4.51
N LYS A 262 -22.53 -23.37 4.11
CA LYS A 262 -21.60 -24.11 3.25
C LYS A 262 -20.42 -24.73 4.01
N LEU A 263 -20.54 -24.89 5.33
CA LEU A 263 -19.53 -25.60 6.11
C LEU A 263 -19.60 -27.11 5.83
N GLN A 264 -18.43 -27.73 5.79
CA GLN A 264 -18.23 -29.16 5.61
C GLN A 264 -17.75 -29.79 6.92
N LEU A 265 -17.82 -31.12 7.02
CA LEU A 265 -17.36 -31.84 8.21
C LEU A 265 -15.89 -31.54 8.55
N ALA A 266 -15.04 -31.37 7.54
CA ALA A 266 -13.62 -31.04 7.71
C ALA A 266 -13.39 -29.71 8.45
N ASP A 267 -14.34 -28.76 8.37
CA ASP A 267 -14.26 -27.49 9.09
C ASP A 267 -14.41 -27.64 10.60
N PHE A 268 -15.00 -28.74 11.08
CA PHE A 268 -15.19 -28.99 12.52
C PHE A 268 -14.17 -29.98 13.07
N GLN A 269 -13.53 -30.79 12.21
CA GLN A 269 -12.61 -31.82 12.63
C GLN A 269 -11.28 -31.23 13.13
N GLY A 270 -10.73 -31.85 14.17
CA GLY A 270 -9.38 -31.57 14.65
C GLY A 270 -9.21 -30.23 15.36
N THR A 271 -10.27 -29.58 15.85
CA THR A 271 -10.16 -28.37 16.68
C THR A 271 -9.27 -28.63 17.89
N THR A 272 -8.24 -27.80 18.08
CA THR A 272 -7.27 -27.97 19.18
C THR A 272 -7.53 -27.01 20.34
N ILE A 273 -7.90 -25.78 20.00
CA ILE A 273 -8.28 -24.68 20.89
C ILE A 273 -9.52 -24.01 20.32
N SER A 274 -10.34 -23.38 21.16
CA SER A 274 -11.49 -22.59 20.70
C SER A 274 -11.56 -21.19 21.32
N LEU A 275 -12.11 -20.25 20.56
CA LEU A 275 -12.44 -18.89 20.95
C LEU A 275 -13.95 -18.68 20.86
N THR A 276 -14.55 -18.17 21.93
CA THR A 276 -15.97 -17.80 21.98
C THR A 276 -16.14 -16.35 22.44
N ASN A 277 -17.15 -15.65 21.92
CA ASN A 277 -17.37 -14.23 22.20
C ASN A 277 -18.79 -13.92 22.72
N PRO A 278 -19.10 -14.30 23.97
CA PRO A 278 -20.37 -13.93 24.61
C PRO A 278 -20.45 -12.44 24.97
N GLY A 279 -19.34 -11.68 24.89
CA GLY A 279 -19.34 -10.24 25.12
C GLY A 279 -20.30 -9.45 24.20
N THR A 280 -20.59 -9.97 23.01
CA THR A 280 -21.54 -9.37 22.06
C THR A 280 -22.97 -9.26 22.60
N ILE A 281 -23.32 -10.03 23.64
CA ILE A 281 -24.61 -10.00 24.32
C ILE A 281 -24.52 -9.45 25.76
N GLY A 282 -23.44 -8.72 26.08
CA GLY A 282 -23.25 -8.06 27.39
C GLY A 282 -22.70 -8.98 28.48
N THR A 283 -22.22 -10.19 28.14
CA THR A 283 -21.60 -11.08 29.13
C THR A 283 -20.20 -10.59 29.49
N VAL A 284 -19.98 -10.20 30.74
CA VAL A 284 -18.68 -9.65 31.22
C VAL A 284 -17.59 -10.72 31.32
N ALA A 285 -17.93 -11.93 31.75
CA ALA A 285 -17.02 -13.07 31.80
C ALA A 285 -17.80 -14.37 31.61
N SER A 286 -17.17 -15.37 30.99
CA SER A 286 -17.79 -16.68 30.75
C SER A 286 -16.83 -17.81 31.09
N THR A 287 -17.38 -18.90 31.61
CA THR A 287 -16.65 -20.14 31.89
C THR A 287 -17.24 -21.23 31.00
N PRO A 288 -16.87 -21.27 29.71
CA PRO A 288 -17.45 -22.22 28.78
C PRO A 288 -17.01 -23.65 29.08
N ARG A 289 -17.84 -24.62 28.69
CA ARG A 289 -17.54 -26.05 28.86
C ARG A 289 -16.48 -26.48 27.84
N LEU A 290 -15.36 -27.02 28.33
CA LEU A 290 -14.29 -27.52 27.47
C LEU A 290 -14.66 -28.88 26.87
N MET A 291 -14.43 -29.03 25.57
CA MET A 291 -14.70 -30.26 24.84
C MET A 291 -13.54 -31.26 24.96
N THR A 292 -13.86 -32.55 25.00
CA THR A 292 -12.86 -33.62 24.96
C THR A 292 -11.96 -33.47 23.73
N GLY A 293 -10.64 -33.62 23.92
CA GLY A 293 -9.66 -33.48 22.86
C GLY A 293 -9.15 -32.05 22.63
N GLN A 294 -9.72 -31.04 23.29
CA GLN A 294 -9.17 -29.69 23.41
C GLN A 294 -8.59 -29.50 24.81
N SER A 295 -7.54 -28.71 24.94
CA SER A 295 -6.94 -28.40 26.25
C SER A 295 -7.36 -27.05 26.82
N VAL A 296 -7.80 -26.11 25.97
CA VAL A 296 -8.29 -24.80 26.42
C VAL A 296 -9.38 -24.25 25.51
N ILE A 297 -10.32 -23.53 26.12
CA ILE A 297 -11.29 -22.66 25.45
C ILE A 297 -11.15 -21.26 26.04
N ILE A 298 -11.00 -20.27 25.17
CA ILE A 298 -10.86 -18.86 25.50
C ILE A 298 -12.22 -18.18 25.29
N ALA A 299 -12.68 -17.41 26.28
CA ALA A 299 -13.87 -16.57 26.11
C ALA A 299 -13.54 -15.10 26.27
N THR A 300 -14.10 -14.27 25.38
CA THR A 300 -14.01 -12.81 25.45
C THR A 300 -15.30 -12.21 25.99
N GLY A 301 -15.17 -11.42 27.04
CA GLY A 301 -16.26 -10.67 27.65
C GLY A 301 -16.66 -9.41 26.88
N ALA A 302 -17.62 -8.68 27.42
CA ALA A 302 -18.05 -7.39 26.90
C ALA A 302 -16.90 -6.36 27.00
N ILE A 303 -16.82 -5.46 26.00
CA ILE A 303 -15.93 -4.31 26.03
C ILE A 303 -16.72 -3.16 26.66
N GLU A 304 -16.37 -2.82 27.90
CA GLU A 304 -17.09 -1.81 28.67
C GLU A 304 -16.14 -1.06 29.62
N TYR A 305 -16.56 0.12 30.07
CA TYR A 305 -15.87 0.81 31.14
C TYR A 305 -16.03 0.03 32.45
N PRO A 306 -15.06 0.13 33.38
CA PRO A 306 -15.26 -0.33 34.75
C PRO A 306 -16.57 0.18 35.35
N ALA A 307 -17.23 -0.64 36.16
CA ALA A 307 -18.58 -0.40 36.66
C ALA A 307 -18.72 0.97 37.32
N GLU A 308 -17.70 1.38 38.08
CA GLU A 308 -17.55 2.66 38.74
C GLU A 308 -17.53 3.88 37.79
N TYR A 309 -17.32 3.68 36.49
CA TYR A 309 -17.16 4.73 35.48
C TYR A 309 -18.17 4.66 34.32
N GLN A 310 -19.08 3.67 34.29
CA GLN A 310 -20.00 3.45 33.16
C GLN A 310 -20.95 4.62 32.86
N ALA A 311 -21.27 5.44 33.87
CA ALA A 311 -22.15 6.60 33.76
C ALA A 311 -21.40 7.95 33.82
N MET A 312 -20.07 7.94 33.72
CA MET A 312 -19.30 9.18 33.63
C MET A 312 -19.44 9.82 32.26
N ALA A 313 -19.40 11.16 32.22
CA ALA A 313 -19.35 11.91 30.97
C ALA A 313 -18.09 11.52 30.16
N PRO A 314 -18.17 11.36 28.82
CA PRO A 314 -17.03 11.02 27.97
C PRO A 314 -15.83 11.95 28.16
N GLU A 315 -16.08 13.24 28.32
CA GLU A 315 -15.04 14.25 28.52
C GLU A 315 -14.30 14.01 29.84
N ALA A 316 -15.02 13.63 30.90
CA ALA A 316 -14.42 13.27 32.18
C ALA A 316 -13.57 11.99 32.04
N LEU A 317 -14.05 10.97 31.33
CA LEU A 317 -13.28 9.74 31.08
C LEU A 317 -11.96 10.02 30.36
N SER A 318 -11.98 10.87 29.34
CA SER A 318 -10.78 11.30 28.59
C SER A 318 -9.82 12.11 29.44
N GLN A 319 -10.33 13.01 30.29
CA GLN A 319 -9.50 13.76 31.24
C GLN A 319 -8.86 12.83 32.27
N LEU A 320 -9.61 11.87 32.82
CA LEU A 320 -9.10 10.90 33.78
C LEU A 320 -8.21 9.81 33.17
N GLY A 321 -8.13 9.70 31.84
CA GLY A 321 -7.35 8.66 31.16
C GLY A 321 -7.93 7.25 31.37
N ILE A 322 -9.26 7.13 31.45
CA ILE A 322 -9.93 5.85 31.73
C ILE A 322 -10.25 5.15 30.41
N SER A 323 -9.84 3.89 30.30
CA SER A 323 -10.13 3.04 29.12
C SER A 323 -11.24 2.04 29.38
N GLN A 324 -11.92 1.64 28.30
CA GLN A 324 -12.69 0.39 28.32
C GLN A 324 -11.77 -0.80 28.53
N ALA A 325 -12.29 -1.86 29.13
CA ALA A 325 -11.58 -3.09 29.36
C ALA A 325 -12.39 -4.28 28.88
N ILE A 326 -11.70 -5.39 28.59
CA ILE A 326 -12.29 -6.68 28.28
C ILE A 326 -11.76 -7.71 29.27
N THR A 327 -12.64 -8.60 29.74
CA THR A 327 -12.21 -9.76 30.50
C THR A 327 -12.03 -10.93 29.54
N ILE A 328 -10.83 -11.50 29.52
CA ILE A 328 -10.55 -12.73 28.79
C ILE A 328 -10.40 -13.86 29.79
N SER A 329 -11.19 -14.92 29.62
CA SER A 329 -11.09 -16.13 30.42
C SER A 329 -10.46 -17.27 29.63
N SER A 330 -9.71 -18.11 30.33
CA SER A 330 -9.12 -19.34 29.83
C SER A 330 -9.62 -20.49 30.67
N THR A 331 -10.52 -21.31 30.12
CA THR A 331 -11.00 -22.54 30.77
C THR A 331 -10.25 -23.73 30.18
N TYR A 332 -9.47 -24.41 31.01
CA TYR A 332 -8.46 -25.38 30.58
C TYR A 332 -8.59 -26.72 31.30
N ASP A 333 -8.08 -27.78 30.68
CA ASP A 333 -8.00 -29.12 31.28
C ASP A 333 -6.89 -29.17 32.33
N HIS A 334 -7.30 -29.22 33.61
CA HIS A 334 -6.37 -29.12 34.73
C HIS A 334 -5.51 -30.38 34.91
N ARG A 335 -5.76 -31.44 34.12
CA ARG A 335 -4.90 -32.64 34.11
C ARG A 335 -3.56 -32.38 33.42
N ILE A 336 -3.51 -31.45 32.45
CA ILE A 336 -2.33 -31.22 31.60
C ILE A 336 -1.86 -29.76 31.56
N ILE A 337 -2.69 -28.81 32.00
CA ILE A 337 -2.35 -27.38 32.10
C ILE A 337 -2.46 -26.95 33.55
N GLN A 338 -1.43 -26.27 34.07
CA GLN A 338 -1.43 -25.68 35.40
C GLN A 338 -2.00 -24.26 35.38
N GLY A 339 -2.57 -23.81 36.51
CA GLY A 339 -3.11 -22.45 36.62
C GLY A 339 -2.08 -21.35 36.38
N ALA A 340 -0.82 -21.57 36.77
CA ALA A 340 0.27 -20.65 36.47
C ALA A 340 0.51 -20.52 34.95
N GLU A 341 0.46 -21.62 34.20
CA GLU A 341 0.63 -21.62 32.73
C GLU A 341 -0.52 -20.89 32.05
N SER A 342 -1.77 -21.17 32.46
CA SER A 342 -2.93 -20.46 31.92
C SER A 342 -2.92 -18.96 32.25
N GLY A 343 -2.49 -18.59 33.46
CA GLY A 343 -2.33 -17.19 33.87
C GLY A 343 -1.23 -16.47 33.07
N ALA A 344 -0.09 -17.14 32.84
CA ALA A 344 1.02 -16.61 32.03
C ALA A 344 0.65 -16.48 30.56
N PHE A 345 -0.12 -17.43 30.01
CA PHE A 345 -0.68 -17.34 28.66
C PHE A 345 -1.59 -16.11 28.49
N LEU A 346 -2.51 -15.88 29.44
CA LEU A 346 -3.34 -14.67 29.42
C LEU A 346 -2.51 -13.39 29.62
N ALA A 347 -1.37 -13.48 30.30
CA ALA A 347 -0.44 -12.36 30.43
C ALA A 347 0.23 -12.02 29.09
N MET A 348 0.67 -13.02 28.34
CA MET A 348 1.20 -12.85 26.99
C MET A 348 0.15 -12.24 26.05
N VAL A 349 -1.10 -12.71 26.09
CA VAL A 349 -2.21 -12.12 25.31
C VAL A 349 -2.40 -10.64 25.67
N HIS A 350 -2.30 -10.27 26.96
CA HIS A 350 -2.34 -8.86 27.39
C HIS A 350 -1.17 -8.06 26.79
N GLU A 351 0.05 -8.56 26.90
CA GLU A 351 1.26 -7.89 26.37
C GLU A 351 1.15 -7.64 24.86
N LEU A 352 0.71 -8.66 24.10
CA LEU A 352 0.47 -8.54 22.65
C LEU A 352 -0.61 -7.49 22.34
N LEU A 353 -1.76 -7.53 23.02
CA LEU A 353 -2.85 -6.57 22.79
C LEU A 353 -2.50 -5.13 23.24
N THR A 354 -1.54 -4.98 24.15
CA THR A 354 -0.94 -3.69 24.54
C THR A 354 0.27 -3.30 23.68
N GLY A 355 0.54 -4.03 22.60
CA GLY A 355 1.49 -3.65 21.55
C GLY A 355 2.93 -4.04 21.82
N GLN A 356 3.20 -4.85 22.85
CA GLN A 356 4.52 -5.45 23.05
C GLN A 356 4.78 -6.53 22.00
N HIS A 357 6.03 -6.99 21.93
CA HIS A 357 6.47 -8.02 20.97
C HIS A 357 6.19 -7.64 19.51
N GLN A 358 6.21 -6.33 19.19
CA GLN A 358 5.98 -5.79 17.85
C GLN A 358 4.62 -6.21 17.23
N PHE A 359 3.64 -6.56 18.06
CA PHE A 359 2.38 -7.17 17.61
C PHE A 359 1.65 -6.33 16.55
N TYR A 360 1.51 -5.03 16.78
CA TYR A 360 0.86 -4.14 15.80
C TYR A 360 1.78 -3.77 14.63
N ASP A 361 3.11 -3.77 14.81
CA ASP A 361 4.05 -3.51 13.70
C ASP A 361 3.97 -4.61 12.66
N GLU A 362 3.97 -5.88 13.11
CA GLU A 362 3.80 -7.05 12.25
C GLU A 362 2.45 -6.99 11.51
N ILE A 363 1.36 -6.66 12.22
CA ILE A 363 0.03 -6.52 11.62
C ILE A 363 0.01 -5.40 10.57
N PHE A 364 0.56 -4.23 10.88
CA PHE A 364 0.55 -3.09 9.97
C PHE A 364 1.39 -3.40 8.73
N SER A 365 2.57 -4.01 8.91
CA SER A 365 3.43 -4.48 7.82
C SER A 365 2.73 -5.52 6.93
N ASP A 366 2.12 -6.55 7.52
CA ASP A 366 1.41 -7.63 6.80
C ASP A 366 0.19 -7.13 6.04
N VAL A 367 -0.49 -6.10 6.55
CA VAL A 367 -1.62 -5.45 5.87
C VAL A 367 -1.13 -4.46 4.81
N GLY A 368 0.10 -3.97 4.92
CA GLY A 368 0.68 -2.93 4.07
C GLY A 368 0.30 -1.52 4.48
N ILE A 369 -0.01 -1.29 5.76
CA ILE A 369 -0.31 0.04 6.29
C ILE A 369 0.99 0.85 6.35
N PRO A 370 1.06 2.03 5.73
CA PRO A 370 2.29 2.81 5.61
C PRO A 370 2.68 3.56 6.90
N TYR A 371 1.76 3.70 7.84
CA TYR A 371 1.97 4.46 9.08
C TYR A 371 2.41 3.56 10.24
N SER A 372 3.11 4.10 11.23
CA SER A 372 3.37 3.37 12.46
C SER A 372 2.08 3.17 13.29
N PRO A 373 1.93 2.01 13.96
CA PRO A 373 0.85 1.84 14.90
C PRO A 373 1.01 2.79 16.08
N LEU A 374 -0.10 3.17 16.69
CA LEU A 374 -0.08 3.85 17.98
C LEU A 374 0.54 2.92 19.04
N ARG A 375 1.12 3.52 20.08
CA ARG A 375 1.83 2.81 21.15
C ARG A 375 1.14 2.94 22.49
N TRP A 376 1.29 1.92 23.34
CA TRP A 376 0.89 2.02 24.73
C TRP A 376 1.92 2.83 25.51
N SER A 377 1.52 4.04 25.90
CA SER A 377 2.39 4.99 26.61
C SER A 377 1.72 5.48 27.88
N LEU A 378 2.54 5.84 28.87
CA LEU A 378 2.05 6.41 30.13
C LEU A 378 1.39 7.76 29.87
N ASP A 379 0.18 7.97 30.42
CA ASP A 379 -0.48 9.27 30.34
C ASP A 379 0.32 10.32 31.11
N ARG A 380 0.80 11.34 30.39
CA ARG A 380 1.44 12.52 30.98
C ARG A 380 0.42 13.63 31.10
N ASN A 381 -0.67 13.41 31.83
CA ASN A 381 -1.70 14.44 31.99
C ASN A 381 -1.22 15.50 32.99
N PRO A 382 -1.15 16.79 32.58
CA PRO A 382 -0.90 17.91 33.48
C PRO A 382 -1.70 17.84 34.77
N PHE A 383 -2.97 17.42 34.72
CA PHE A 383 -3.88 17.41 35.87
C PHE A 383 -3.44 16.49 37.02
N PHE A 384 -2.67 15.43 36.74
CA PHE A 384 -2.22 14.45 37.73
C PHE A 384 -0.71 14.47 38.00
N THR A 385 0.06 15.23 37.22
CA THR A 385 1.50 15.38 37.45
C THR A 385 1.77 16.41 38.56
N PRO A 386 2.64 16.09 39.54
CA PRO A 386 3.09 17.09 40.51
C PRO A 386 3.85 18.22 39.80
N GLY A 387 3.38 19.47 39.88
CA GLY A 387 4.04 20.60 39.23
C GLY A 387 3.09 21.74 38.85
N ASP A 388 3.57 22.62 37.96
CA ASP A 388 2.79 23.73 37.42
C ASP A 388 1.87 23.23 36.29
N HIS A 389 0.63 22.87 36.65
CA HIS A 389 -0.38 22.35 35.75
C HIS A 389 -0.64 23.27 34.53
N ALA A 390 -0.59 24.59 34.74
CA ALA A 390 -0.83 25.56 33.66
C ALA A 390 0.30 25.53 32.63
N ARG A 391 1.55 25.39 33.10
CA ARG A 391 2.72 25.25 32.24
C ARG A 391 2.65 23.97 31.41
N GLU A 392 2.37 22.82 32.04
CA GLU A 392 2.30 21.53 31.34
C GLU A 392 1.18 21.48 30.29
N GLN A 393 0.00 22.06 30.58
CA GLN A 393 -1.07 22.20 29.58
C GLN A 393 -0.61 23.07 28.41
N THR A 394 0.06 24.20 28.69
CA THR A 394 0.58 25.10 27.65
C THR A 394 1.60 24.40 26.76
N ILE A 395 2.45 23.55 27.33
CA ILE A 395 3.42 22.75 26.56
C ILE A 395 2.68 21.80 25.60
N LYS A 396 1.63 21.10 26.06
CA LYS A 396 0.85 20.23 25.17
C LYS A 396 0.12 20.99 24.07
N GLU A 397 -0.45 22.15 24.37
CA GLU A 397 -1.07 23.01 23.34
C GLU A 397 -0.03 23.43 22.28
N ALA A 398 1.17 23.84 22.71
CA ALA A 398 2.25 24.18 21.78
C ALA A 398 2.67 22.98 20.92
N SER A 399 2.83 21.80 21.53
CA SER A 399 3.12 20.53 20.85
C SER A 399 2.10 20.20 19.74
N VAL A 400 0.81 20.41 19.98
CA VAL A 400 -0.24 20.17 18.97
C VAL A 400 -0.13 21.15 17.80
N ILE A 401 0.17 22.42 18.06
CA ILE A 401 0.40 23.42 17.00
C ILE A 401 1.65 23.09 16.18
N GLU A 402 2.73 22.62 16.83
CA GLU A 402 3.94 22.16 16.14
C GLU A 402 3.66 20.94 15.25
N LEU A 403 2.91 19.96 15.76
CA LEU A 403 2.48 18.79 14.99
C LEU A 403 1.64 19.19 13.76
N ILE A 404 0.68 20.11 13.92
CA ILE A 404 -0.11 20.65 12.79
C ILE A 404 0.81 21.27 11.74
N ASN A 405 1.83 22.02 12.15
CA ASN A 405 2.80 22.58 11.23
C ASN A 405 3.67 21.50 10.57
N ALA A 406 4.07 20.46 11.29
CA ALA A 406 4.84 19.34 10.76
C ALA A 406 4.08 18.61 9.64
N TYR A 407 2.79 18.30 9.81
CA TYR A 407 1.96 17.72 8.76
C TYR A 407 1.82 18.63 7.55
N ARG A 408 1.69 19.96 7.74
CA ARG A 408 1.64 20.92 6.63
C ARG A 408 2.92 20.95 5.81
N VAL A 409 4.07 20.69 6.45
CA VAL A 409 5.40 20.74 5.81
C VAL A 409 5.78 19.39 5.23
N ARG A 410 5.46 18.29 5.90
CA ARG A 410 6.00 16.95 5.63
C ARG A 410 4.97 15.85 5.47
N GLY A 411 3.68 16.13 5.66
CA GLY A 411 2.63 15.12 5.50
C GLY A 411 2.63 14.44 4.13
N HIS A 412 3.15 15.14 3.11
CA HIS A 412 3.35 14.62 1.77
C HIS A 412 4.29 13.40 1.68
N LEU A 413 5.20 13.22 2.66
CA LEU A 413 6.17 12.11 2.69
C LEU A 413 5.53 10.76 3.03
N ILE A 414 4.38 10.77 3.70
CA ILE A 414 3.62 9.57 4.10
C ILE A 414 2.29 9.45 3.34
N ALA A 415 2.09 10.26 2.30
CA ALA A 415 0.87 10.27 1.53
C ALA A 415 0.74 9.02 0.65
N ASP A 416 -0.49 8.56 0.45
CA ASP A 416 -0.82 7.40 -0.38
C ASP A 416 -0.87 7.75 -1.88
N VAL A 417 0.29 8.14 -2.42
CA VAL A 417 0.43 8.58 -3.81
C VAL A 417 0.94 7.49 -4.76
N ASP A 418 1.59 6.44 -4.26
CA ASP A 418 2.13 5.35 -5.09
C ASP A 418 1.11 4.22 -5.28
N PRO A 419 0.54 4.00 -6.47
CA PRO A 419 -0.44 2.94 -6.73
C PRO A 419 0.14 1.52 -6.60
N LEU A 420 1.46 1.35 -6.72
CA LEU A 420 2.10 0.03 -6.55
C LEU A 420 2.44 -0.28 -5.09
N HIS A 421 2.38 0.71 -4.19
CA HIS A 421 2.93 0.62 -2.84
C HIS A 421 4.33 0.00 -2.84
N ALA A 422 5.13 0.41 -3.84
CA ALA A 422 6.47 -0.09 -4.08
C ALA A 422 7.52 0.71 -3.33
N MET A 423 7.27 2.01 -3.13
CA MET A 423 8.11 2.88 -2.33
C MET A 423 8.06 2.45 -0.85
N PRO A 424 9.21 2.29 -0.18
CA PRO A 424 9.22 2.00 1.26
C PRO A 424 8.67 3.20 2.02
N VAL A 425 7.66 3.00 2.86
CA VAL A 425 7.22 4.08 3.73
C VAL A 425 8.19 4.19 4.89
N LEU A 426 8.90 5.31 4.92
CA LEU A 426 9.88 5.59 5.96
C LEU A 426 9.16 6.14 7.20
N TYR A 427 9.63 5.74 8.37
CA TYR A 427 9.19 6.35 9.62
C TYR A 427 9.67 7.80 9.69
N HIS A 428 8.73 8.72 9.93
CA HIS A 428 9.01 10.14 10.09
C HIS A 428 8.65 10.58 11.51
N PRO A 429 9.64 10.72 12.43
CA PRO A 429 9.39 11.10 13.82
C PRO A 429 8.57 12.39 13.97
N GLU A 430 8.76 13.37 13.08
CA GLU A 430 8.04 14.65 13.08
C GLU A 430 6.54 14.53 12.78
N LEU A 431 6.07 13.36 12.31
CA LEU A 431 4.64 13.10 12.08
C LEU A 431 4.06 12.14 13.13
N ASP A 432 4.88 11.73 14.11
CA ASP A 432 4.47 10.88 15.23
C ASP A 432 4.11 11.75 16.44
N ILE A 433 2.96 11.46 17.06
CA ILE A 433 2.50 12.16 18.25
C ILE A 433 3.44 11.99 19.45
N GLU A 434 4.15 10.85 19.54
CA GLU A 434 5.02 10.55 20.67
C GLU A 434 6.24 11.46 20.72
N THR A 435 6.72 11.91 19.56
CA THR A 435 7.82 12.88 19.44
C THR A 435 7.49 14.20 20.13
N TYR A 436 6.20 14.54 20.22
CA TYR A 436 5.71 15.78 20.84
C TYR A 436 5.25 15.59 22.29
N GLY A 437 5.51 14.41 22.89
CA GLY A 437 5.07 14.08 24.24
C GLY A 437 3.56 13.85 24.37
N LEU A 438 2.86 13.68 23.24
CA LEU A 438 1.45 13.33 23.18
C LEU A 438 1.32 11.80 23.14
N THR A 439 0.25 11.28 23.72
CA THR A 439 0.03 9.84 23.85
C THR A 439 -1.36 9.43 23.37
N ILE A 440 -1.63 8.13 23.32
CA ILE A 440 -2.98 7.58 23.02
C ILE A 440 -4.08 8.11 23.95
N TRP A 441 -3.71 8.61 25.14
CA TRP A 441 -4.64 9.17 26.12
C TRP A 441 -5.05 10.60 25.79
N ASP A 442 -4.27 11.30 24.97
CA ASP A 442 -4.56 12.67 24.54
C ASP A 442 -5.52 12.71 23.35
N LEU A 443 -5.74 11.59 22.65
CA LEU A 443 -6.56 11.51 21.43
C LEU A 443 -7.96 12.13 21.60
N ASP A 444 -8.61 11.90 22.73
CA ASP A 444 -9.98 12.36 23.00
C ASP A 444 -10.02 13.61 23.90
N ARG A 445 -8.88 14.30 24.05
CA ARG A 445 -8.77 15.61 24.72
C ARG A 445 -8.81 16.73 23.69
N VAL A 446 -9.38 17.86 24.08
CA VAL A 446 -9.58 19.05 23.23
C VAL A 446 -8.36 19.95 23.29
N PHE A 447 -7.92 20.41 22.12
CA PHE A 447 -6.79 21.33 21.93
C PHE A 447 -7.19 22.48 21.00
N ILE A 448 -6.46 23.59 21.08
CA ILE A 448 -6.59 24.72 20.18
C ILE A 448 -5.97 24.35 18.83
N THR A 449 -6.68 24.60 17.72
CA THR A 449 -6.21 24.20 16.39
C THR A 449 -5.62 25.35 15.57
N GLY A 450 -5.79 26.59 16.03
CA GLY A 450 -5.39 27.79 15.31
C GLY A 450 -6.14 27.98 13.98
N GLY A 451 -7.42 27.57 13.92
CA GLY A 451 -8.26 27.70 12.72
C GLY A 451 -8.15 26.53 11.75
N LEU A 452 -7.66 25.37 12.18
CA LEU A 452 -7.53 24.19 11.32
C LEU A 452 -8.92 23.78 10.79
N ALA A 453 -9.04 23.71 9.46
CA ALA A 453 -10.30 23.45 8.77
C ALA A 453 -11.47 24.39 9.17
N GLY A 454 -11.19 25.56 9.74
CA GLY A 454 -12.22 26.51 10.18
C GLY A 454 -12.76 26.26 11.61
N THR A 455 -12.11 25.41 12.40
CA THR A 455 -12.46 25.17 13.82
C THR A 455 -11.47 25.90 14.73
N GLU A 456 -11.91 26.39 15.89
CA GLU A 456 -11.00 27.01 16.88
C GLU A 456 -10.36 25.97 17.81
N SER A 457 -11.12 24.93 18.16
CA SER A 457 -10.70 23.82 19.00
C SER A 457 -11.28 22.50 18.48
N ALA A 458 -10.56 21.40 18.68
CA ALA A 458 -11.00 20.05 18.34
C ALA A 458 -10.27 19.01 19.19
N THR A 459 -10.76 17.78 19.24
CA THR A 459 -10.01 16.69 19.88
C THR A 459 -8.74 16.38 19.09
N LEU A 460 -7.67 15.91 19.75
CA LEU A 460 -6.44 15.51 19.03
C LEU A 460 -6.73 14.48 17.92
N ARG A 461 -7.68 13.57 18.15
CA ARG A 461 -8.18 12.61 17.15
C ARG A 461 -8.73 13.32 15.91
N GLU A 462 -9.61 14.30 16.08
CA GLU A 462 -10.19 15.06 14.97
C GLU A 462 -9.11 15.86 14.25
N ILE A 463 -8.16 16.45 14.99
CA ILE A 463 -7.01 17.17 14.42
C ILE A 463 -6.21 16.22 13.52
N LEU A 464 -5.82 15.04 14.02
CA LEU A 464 -5.07 14.05 13.25
C LEU A 464 -5.83 13.57 12.01
N ASP A 465 -7.14 13.33 12.12
CA ASP A 465 -7.95 12.92 10.97
C ASP A 465 -8.04 14.03 9.89
N ILE A 466 -8.18 15.29 10.30
CA ILE A 466 -8.14 16.44 9.38
C ILE A 466 -6.77 16.53 8.70
N LEU A 467 -5.67 16.39 9.45
CA LEU A 467 -4.32 16.46 8.91
C LEU A 467 -4.04 15.33 7.92
N GLN A 468 -4.45 14.10 8.24
CA GLN A 468 -4.34 12.96 7.34
C GLN A 468 -5.12 13.17 6.04
N ARG A 469 -6.39 13.61 6.12
CA ARG A 469 -7.20 13.92 4.93
C ARG A 469 -6.60 15.06 4.09
N ALA A 470 -6.02 16.06 4.74
CA ALA A 470 -5.45 17.23 4.07
C ALA A 470 -4.14 16.94 3.35
N TYR A 471 -3.26 16.12 3.94
CA TYR A 471 -1.85 16.05 3.52
C TYR A 471 -1.33 14.63 3.25
N CYS A 472 -2.05 13.58 3.64
CA CYS A 472 -1.59 12.19 3.57
C CYS A 472 -2.52 11.27 2.75
N GLY A 473 -3.51 11.83 2.05
CA GLY A 473 -4.44 11.06 1.21
C GLY A 473 -3.85 10.70 -0.16
N LYS A 474 -4.74 10.55 -1.15
CA LYS A 474 -4.37 10.30 -2.56
C LYS A 474 -3.75 11.50 -3.29
N VAL A 475 -3.71 12.66 -2.63
CA VAL A 475 -2.97 13.84 -3.09
C VAL A 475 -2.07 14.32 -1.96
N ALA A 476 -0.79 14.43 -2.25
CA ALA A 476 0.21 15.05 -1.41
C ALA A 476 0.49 16.47 -1.92
N THR A 477 0.55 17.46 -1.04
CA THR A 477 0.77 18.87 -1.47
C THR A 477 2.01 19.47 -0.85
N GLU A 478 2.91 19.97 -1.69
CA GLU A 478 4.07 20.76 -1.28
C GLU A 478 3.84 22.24 -1.61
N TYR A 479 3.79 23.07 -0.57
CA TYR A 479 3.55 24.51 -0.73
C TYR A 479 4.24 25.38 0.34
N ARG A 480 4.83 24.76 1.37
CA ARG A 480 5.38 25.52 2.51
C ARG A 480 6.70 26.23 2.18
N HIS A 481 7.41 25.80 1.13
CA HIS A 481 8.58 26.49 0.58
C HIS A 481 8.24 27.81 -0.11
N ILE A 482 6.97 28.04 -0.46
CA ILE A 482 6.49 29.29 -1.05
C ILE A 482 6.65 30.43 -0.03
N GLN A 483 7.25 31.55 -0.45
CA GLN A 483 7.49 32.68 0.47
C GLN A 483 6.20 33.47 0.76
N SER A 484 5.38 33.71 -0.27
CA SER A 484 4.13 34.48 -0.16
C SER A 484 3.16 33.89 0.86
N LYS A 485 2.82 34.68 1.88
CA LYS A 485 1.82 34.30 2.91
C LYS A 485 0.44 34.14 2.29
N GLU A 486 0.07 35.01 1.37
CA GLU A 486 -1.22 34.99 0.68
C GLU A 486 -1.42 33.69 -0.09
N GLN A 487 -0.45 33.31 -0.92
CA GLN A 487 -0.49 32.04 -1.67
C GLN A 487 -0.58 30.83 -0.75
N LYS A 488 0.19 30.82 0.35
CA LYS A 488 0.11 29.73 1.35
C LYS A 488 -1.26 29.62 2.02
N LEU A 489 -1.88 30.75 2.35
CA LEU A 489 -3.21 30.77 2.96
C LEU A 489 -4.28 30.34 1.95
N TRP A 490 -4.17 30.79 0.71
CA TRP A 490 -5.04 30.41 -0.39
C TRP A 490 -4.98 28.90 -0.67
N ILE A 491 -3.78 28.32 -0.81
CA ILE A 491 -3.61 26.87 -1.02
C ILE A 491 -4.20 26.09 0.16
N ARG A 492 -3.99 26.56 1.39
CA ARG A 492 -4.57 25.93 2.59
C ARG A 492 -6.10 25.91 2.55
N ASP A 493 -6.73 26.97 2.05
CA ASP A 493 -8.18 27.01 1.88
C ASP A 493 -8.67 26.03 0.81
N GLN A 494 -7.94 25.95 -0.30
CA GLN A 494 -8.24 24.99 -1.36
C GLN A 494 -8.09 23.53 -0.90
N ILE A 495 -7.04 23.21 -0.14
CA ILE A 495 -6.87 21.89 0.50
C ILE A 495 -8.05 21.57 1.41
N ARG A 496 -8.52 22.55 2.21
CA ARG A 496 -9.70 22.38 3.06
C ARG A 496 -10.93 22.03 2.22
N LYS A 497 -11.20 22.81 1.16
CA LYS A 497 -12.38 22.65 0.29
C LYS A 497 -12.35 21.34 -0.51
N HIS A 498 -11.19 20.95 -1.04
CA HIS A 498 -11.10 19.85 -2.00
C HIS A 498 -10.68 18.52 -1.39
N PHE A 499 -9.98 18.49 -0.25
CA PHE A 499 -9.45 17.25 0.34
C PHE A 499 -9.96 16.98 1.75
N VAL A 500 -10.19 18.01 2.57
CA VAL A 500 -10.75 17.83 3.93
C VAL A 500 -12.26 17.67 3.86
N SER A 501 -12.97 18.64 3.30
CA SER A 501 -14.43 18.65 3.24
C SER A 501 -14.93 18.75 1.80
N PRO A 502 -14.60 17.77 0.94
CA PRO A 502 -15.00 17.80 -0.47
C PRO A 502 -16.51 17.70 -0.64
N GLU A 503 -17.07 18.59 -1.44
CA GLU A 503 -18.39 18.35 -2.02
C GLU A 503 -18.32 17.12 -2.95
N PRO A 504 -19.35 16.24 -2.95
CA PRO A 504 -19.42 15.12 -3.89
C PRO A 504 -19.35 15.58 -5.34
N LEU A 505 -18.56 14.89 -6.17
CA LEU A 505 -18.53 15.21 -7.59
C LEU A 505 -19.86 14.86 -8.25
N PRO A 506 -20.37 15.69 -9.18
CA PRO A 506 -21.54 15.36 -9.98
C PRO A 506 -21.34 14.04 -10.74
N SER A 507 -22.39 13.22 -10.83
CA SER A 507 -22.36 11.93 -11.54
C SER A 507 -21.89 12.06 -12.98
N GLU A 508 -22.24 13.14 -13.67
CA GLU A 508 -21.80 13.41 -15.04
C GLU A 508 -20.28 13.55 -15.16
N ILE A 509 -19.64 14.25 -14.21
CA ILE A 509 -18.17 14.35 -14.19
C ILE A 509 -17.57 12.97 -13.96
N LYS A 510 -18.13 12.19 -13.03
CA LYS A 510 -17.65 10.83 -12.75
C LYS A 510 -17.73 9.93 -13.99
N LYS A 511 -18.86 9.95 -14.72
CA LYS A 511 -19.05 9.22 -15.97
C LYS A 511 -18.10 9.68 -17.06
N GLN A 512 -17.84 10.99 -17.16
CA GLN A 512 -16.89 11.54 -18.14
C GLN A 512 -15.45 11.13 -17.85
N LEU A 513 -15.02 11.14 -16.58
CA LEU A 513 -13.72 10.62 -16.17
C LEU A 513 -13.58 9.15 -16.57
N LEU A 514 -14.60 8.32 -16.29
CA LEU A 514 -14.60 6.91 -16.68
C LEU A 514 -14.55 6.73 -18.21
N TRP A 515 -15.36 7.48 -18.95
CA TRP A 515 -15.37 7.42 -20.42
C TRP A 515 -13.99 7.71 -21.02
N LYS A 516 -13.25 8.66 -20.44
CA LYS A 516 -11.89 9.01 -20.87
C LYS A 516 -10.87 7.96 -20.46
N LEU A 517 -11.02 7.31 -19.31
CA LEU A 517 -10.22 6.13 -18.94
C LEU A 517 -10.48 4.94 -19.87
N ILE A 518 -11.74 4.67 -20.23
CA ILE A 518 -12.09 3.65 -21.23
C ILE A 518 -11.45 4.00 -22.57
N SER A 519 -11.54 5.26 -22.99
CA SER A 519 -10.91 5.73 -24.24
C SER A 519 -9.40 5.52 -24.22
N ALA A 520 -8.74 5.80 -23.10
CA ALA A 520 -7.30 5.62 -22.94
C ALA A 520 -6.89 4.15 -23.02
N GLU A 521 -7.50 3.28 -22.21
CA GLU A 521 -7.14 1.85 -22.15
C GLU A 521 -7.49 1.13 -23.46
N GLN A 522 -8.69 1.35 -24.01
CA GLN A 522 -9.13 0.64 -25.21
C GLN A 522 -8.32 1.03 -26.44
N PHE A 523 -7.83 2.27 -26.53
CA PHE A 523 -6.94 2.68 -27.62
C PHE A 523 -5.63 1.88 -27.60
N GLU A 524 -5.00 1.74 -26.44
CA GLU A 524 -3.74 0.99 -26.30
C GLU A 524 -3.94 -0.49 -26.60
N ARG A 525 -5.02 -1.10 -26.08
CA ARG A 525 -5.35 -2.50 -26.33
C ARG A 525 -5.68 -2.76 -27.79
N PHE A 526 -6.37 -1.82 -28.45
CA PHE A 526 -6.67 -1.91 -29.88
C PHE A 526 -5.39 -1.90 -30.71
N LEU A 527 -4.48 -0.95 -30.46
CA LEU A 527 -3.18 -0.90 -31.14
C LEU A 527 -2.35 -2.15 -30.87
N HIS A 528 -2.32 -2.63 -29.63
CA HIS A 528 -1.59 -3.85 -29.27
C HIS A 528 -2.08 -5.08 -30.04
N THR A 529 -3.41 -5.18 -30.22
CA THR A 529 -4.04 -6.31 -30.92
C THR A 529 -3.83 -6.24 -32.44
N LYS A 530 -3.97 -5.05 -33.05
CA LYS A 530 -3.92 -4.89 -34.51
C LYS A 530 -2.50 -4.75 -35.05
N TYR A 531 -1.57 -4.20 -34.27
CA TYR A 531 -0.21 -3.86 -34.72
C TYR A 531 0.86 -4.42 -33.78
N LEU A 532 0.95 -5.75 -33.73
CA LEU A 532 1.94 -6.48 -32.92
C LEU A 532 3.38 -6.05 -33.25
N GLY A 533 4.17 -5.79 -32.20
CA GLY A 533 5.58 -5.42 -32.32
C GLY A 533 5.87 -3.99 -32.79
N GLN A 534 4.87 -3.20 -33.15
CA GLN A 534 5.08 -1.78 -33.47
C GLN A 534 5.21 -0.94 -32.20
N LYS A 535 6.25 -0.10 -32.15
CA LYS A 535 6.51 0.82 -31.04
C LYS A 535 5.45 1.93 -31.00
N ARG A 536 4.85 2.13 -29.83
CA ARG A 536 3.84 3.18 -29.60
C ARG A 536 4.02 3.96 -28.30
N PHE A 537 4.85 3.45 -27.38
CA PHE A 537 5.10 4.04 -26.06
C PHE A 537 3.81 4.18 -25.22
N SER A 538 3.20 3.02 -24.97
CA SER A 538 1.92 2.86 -24.28
C SER A 538 1.78 3.71 -23.00
N LEU A 539 0.60 4.29 -22.82
CA LEU A 539 0.20 5.00 -21.61
C LEU A 539 -0.33 4.09 -20.49
N GLU A 540 -0.41 2.77 -20.71
CA GLU A 540 -0.99 1.84 -19.74
C GLU A 540 -0.26 1.87 -18.38
N GLY A 541 -1.04 2.08 -17.30
CA GLY A 541 -0.57 2.36 -15.94
C GLY A 541 -0.51 3.86 -15.59
N CYS A 542 -0.78 4.76 -16.54
CA CYS A 542 -0.89 6.21 -16.37
C CYS A 542 -2.09 6.78 -17.14
N GLU A 543 -3.15 5.98 -17.34
CA GLU A 543 -4.32 6.34 -18.17
C GLU A 543 -5.02 7.61 -17.69
N THR A 544 -4.92 7.95 -16.39
CA THR A 544 -5.48 9.15 -15.76
C THR A 544 -5.01 10.47 -16.39
N ILE A 545 -3.90 10.47 -17.14
CA ILE A 545 -3.49 11.64 -17.93
C ILE A 545 -4.56 12.06 -18.95
N ILE A 546 -5.27 11.12 -19.56
CA ILE A 546 -6.29 11.42 -20.57
C ILE A 546 -7.52 12.14 -19.98
N PRO A 547 -8.19 11.65 -18.92
CA PRO A 547 -9.25 12.42 -18.26
C PRO A 547 -8.74 13.72 -17.66
N LEU A 548 -7.50 13.79 -17.16
CA LEU A 548 -6.92 15.03 -16.62
C LEU A 548 -6.81 16.10 -17.70
N LEU A 549 -6.20 15.79 -18.84
CA LEU A 549 -6.13 16.73 -19.99
C LEU A 549 -7.50 17.07 -20.55
N ASP A 550 -8.42 16.11 -20.56
CA ASP A 550 -9.79 16.34 -21.00
C ASP A 550 -10.49 17.41 -20.17
N ARG A 551 -10.41 17.27 -18.84
CA ARG A 551 -10.96 18.24 -17.89
C ARG A 551 -10.21 19.57 -17.93
N LEU A 552 -8.89 19.54 -18.11
CA LEU A 552 -8.08 20.76 -18.24
C LEU A 552 -8.63 21.64 -19.36
N ILE A 553 -8.90 21.07 -20.54
CA ILE A 553 -9.41 21.85 -21.67
C ILE A 553 -10.82 22.39 -21.41
N GLU A 554 -11.71 21.57 -20.84
CA GLU A 554 -13.08 22.00 -20.51
C GLU A 554 -13.08 23.14 -19.50
N ASP A 555 -12.37 22.95 -18.38
CA ASP A 555 -12.39 23.89 -17.26
C ASP A 555 -11.56 25.14 -17.53
N ALA A 556 -10.47 25.04 -18.30
CA ALA A 556 -9.73 26.22 -18.77
C ALA A 556 -10.57 27.06 -19.75
N GLY A 557 -11.30 26.41 -20.67
CA GLY A 557 -12.21 27.10 -21.58
C GLY A 557 -13.32 27.85 -20.84
N ASP A 558 -13.86 27.25 -19.78
CA ASP A 558 -14.84 27.89 -18.90
C ASP A 558 -14.29 29.10 -18.14
N ARG A 559 -12.97 29.12 -17.90
CA ARG A 559 -12.22 30.24 -17.29
C ARG A 559 -11.77 31.30 -18.31
N GLY A 560 -12.11 31.13 -19.59
CA GLY A 560 -11.82 32.12 -20.63
C GLY A 560 -10.54 31.89 -21.41
N VAL A 561 -9.88 30.73 -21.24
CA VAL A 561 -8.77 30.30 -22.11
C VAL A 561 -9.32 30.00 -23.51
N GLU A 562 -8.72 30.61 -24.53
CA GLU A 562 -9.09 30.46 -25.94
C GLU A 562 -8.08 29.60 -26.71
N ASP A 563 -6.82 29.56 -26.28
CA ASP A 563 -5.75 28.76 -26.89
C ASP A 563 -4.97 27.98 -25.85
N ILE A 564 -4.75 26.69 -26.11
CA ILE A 564 -3.89 25.83 -25.31
C ILE A 564 -2.80 25.27 -26.22
N THR A 565 -1.55 25.52 -25.87
CA THR A 565 -0.40 24.94 -26.57
C THR A 565 0.29 23.94 -25.66
N LEU A 566 0.41 22.71 -26.16
CA LEU A 566 0.96 21.56 -25.45
C LEU A 566 2.36 21.21 -25.96
N GLY A 567 3.26 20.92 -25.03
CA GLY A 567 4.51 20.18 -25.25
C GLY A 567 4.46 18.84 -24.54
N MET A 568 4.88 17.76 -25.19
CA MET A 568 4.98 16.45 -24.53
C MET A 568 6.03 15.54 -25.15
N ALA A 569 6.56 14.63 -24.34
CA ALA A 569 7.42 13.53 -24.79
C ALA A 569 6.64 12.43 -25.57
N HIS A 570 7.26 11.26 -25.76
CA HIS A 570 6.67 10.14 -26.50
C HIS A 570 5.55 9.41 -25.75
N ARG A 571 5.57 9.41 -24.41
CA ARG A 571 4.71 8.57 -23.55
C ARG A 571 3.24 8.94 -23.72
N GLY A 572 2.43 8.02 -24.24
CA GLY A 572 1.00 8.23 -24.47
C GLY A 572 0.67 9.28 -25.53
N ARG A 573 1.64 9.76 -26.33
CA ARG A 573 1.40 10.84 -27.31
C ARG A 573 0.33 10.49 -28.33
N LEU A 574 0.35 9.27 -28.85
CA LEU A 574 -0.67 8.80 -29.79
C LEU A 574 -2.07 8.78 -29.15
N ASN A 575 -2.12 8.46 -27.85
CA ASN A 575 -3.34 8.48 -27.06
C ASN A 575 -3.87 9.93 -26.91
N VAL A 576 -3.00 10.90 -26.61
CA VAL A 576 -3.34 12.34 -26.56
C VAL A 576 -3.84 12.83 -27.91
N LEU A 577 -3.15 12.51 -29.01
CA LEU A 577 -3.59 12.86 -30.36
C LEU A 577 -4.99 12.30 -30.67
N ALA A 578 -5.23 11.02 -30.37
CA ALA A 578 -6.48 10.34 -30.66
C ALA A 578 -7.65 10.81 -29.78
N ASN A 579 -7.41 10.97 -28.47
CA ASN A 579 -8.45 11.05 -27.44
C ASN A 579 -8.59 12.44 -26.78
N VAL A 580 -7.61 13.34 -26.96
CA VAL A 580 -7.59 14.70 -26.38
C VAL A 580 -7.68 15.77 -27.47
N ILE A 581 -6.76 15.80 -28.44
CA ILE A 581 -6.75 16.83 -29.51
C ILE A 581 -7.91 16.60 -30.51
N GLY A 582 -8.16 15.33 -30.87
CA GLY A 582 -9.37 14.88 -31.57
C GLY A 582 -9.22 14.69 -33.09
N LYS A 583 -9.98 13.73 -33.65
CA LYS A 583 -10.04 13.36 -35.08
C LYS A 583 -8.74 12.83 -35.72
N PHE A 584 -7.73 12.47 -34.92
CA PHE A 584 -6.46 11.94 -35.45
C PHE A 584 -6.37 10.41 -35.54
N CYS A 585 -7.40 9.65 -35.16
CA CYS A 585 -7.38 8.17 -35.25
C CYS A 585 -7.10 7.69 -36.68
N GLU A 586 -7.73 8.30 -37.69
CA GLU A 586 -7.50 7.96 -39.10
C GLU A 586 -6.06 8.25 -39.53
N ARG A 587 -5.54 9.45 -39.22
CA ARG A 587 -4.13 9.83 -39.47
C ARG A 587 -3.17 8.81 -38.84
N ILE A 588 -3.40 8.45 -37.58
CA ILE A 588 -2.57 7.50 -36.83
C ILE A 588 -2.64 6.13 -37.50
N PHE A 589 -3.83 5.58 -37.72
CA PHE A 589 -3.98 4.23 -38.29
C PHE A 589 -3.44 4.14 -39.73
N THR A 590 -3.61 5.16 -40.57
CA THR A 590 -2.97 5.21 -41.90
C THR A 590 -1.45 5.10 -41.79
N SER A 591 -0.86 5.75 -40.79
CA SER A 591 0.57 5.64 -40.50
C SER A 591 0.98 4.25 -40.02
N PHE A 592 0.14 3.56 -39.23
CA PHE A 592 0.40 2.19 -38.79
C PHE A 592 0.29 1.15 -39.91
N GLU A 593 -0.55 1.41 -40.91
CA GLU A 593 -0.63 0.64 -42.17
C GLU A 593 0.55 0.92 -43.12
N GLY A 594 1.49 1.79 -42.74
CA GLY A 594 2.72 2.06 -43.49
C GLY A 594 2.58 3.11 -44.59
N SER A 595 1.56 3.98 -44.51
CA SER A 595 1.37 5.08 -45.46
C SER A 595 1.21 6.43 -44.76
N ILE A 596 1.13 7.51 -45.53
CA ILE A 596 0.93 8.88 -45.01
C ILE A 596 -0.46 9.35 -45.36
N HIS A 597 -1.16 9.93 -44.39
CA HIS A 597 -2.49 10.46 -44.64
C HIS A 597 -2.41 11.69 -45.59
N PRO A 598 -3.21 11.79 -46.67
CA PRO A 598 -3.09 12.85 -47.68
C PRO A 598 -3.17 14.27 -47.15
N SER A 599 -3.96 14.49 -46.09
CA SER A 599 -4.09 15.79 -45.41
C SER A 599 -2.88 16.19 -44.55
N PHE A 600 -1.91 15.30 -44.37
CA PHE A 600 -0.73 15.48 -43.52
C PHE A 600 0.56 15.02 -44.23
N PRO A 601 0.90 15.61 -45.40
CA PRO A 601 2.04 15.16 -46.20
C PRO A 601 3.40 15.34 -45.49
N ALA A 602 3.49 16.26 -44.53
CA ALA A 602 4.73 16.50 -43.76
C ALA A 602 5.09 15.36 -42.79
N ASP A 603 4.18 14.40 -42.56
CA ASP A 603 4.43 13.26 -41.65
C ASP A 603 5.49 12.29 -42.18
N GLU A 604 5.93 12.42 -43.43
CA GLU A 604 7.02 11.63 -44.02
C GLU A 604 8.37 11.86 -43.34
N GLY A 605 8.59 13.06 -42.80
CA GLY A 605 9.92 13.51 -42.35
C GLY A 605 10.34 13.02 -40.96
N ASP A 606 9.46 12.40 -40.17
CA ASP A 606 9.78 11.97 -38.81
C ASP A 606 8.84 10.86 -38.28
N VAL A 607 9.20 10.23 -37.18
CA VAL A 607 8.42 9.17 -36.54
C VAL A 607 7.08 9.68 -35.97
N LYS A 608 6.08 8.79 -35.96
CA LYS A 608 4.68 9.07 -35.59
C LYS A 608 4.50 9.82 -34.26
N TYR A 609 5.38 9.56 -33.30
CA TYR A 609 5.35 10.11 -31.95
C TYR A 609 6.19 11.39 -31.78
N HIS A 610 6.65 12.02 -32.86
CA HIS A 610 7.20 13.40 -32.87
C HIS A 610 6.25 14.40 -33.54
N GLN A 611 5.22 13.90 -34.23
CA GLN A 611 4.35 14.71 -35.06
C GLN A 611 3.52 15.72 -34.24
N GLY A 612 3.44 16.95 -34.74
CA GLY A 612 2.57 17.99 -34.20
C GLY A 612 1.11 17.83 -34.66
N ALA A 613 0.21 18.55 -33.99
CA ALA A 613 -1.20 18.59 -34.36
C ALA A 613 -1.85 19.92 -33.98
N VAL A 614 -2.81 20.34 -34.80
CA VAL A 614 -3.70 21.46 -34.48
C VAL A 614 -5.13 20.94 -34.51
N GLY A 615 -5.89 21.27 -33.46
CA GLY A 615 -7.29 20.89 -33.33
C GLY A 615 -8.10 22.03 -32.73
N GLU A 616 -9.41 21.92 -32.82
CA GLU A 616 -10.33 22.82 -32.14
C GLU A 616 -11.35 21.97 -31.39
N ARG A 617 -11.62 22.36 -30.14
CA ARG A 617 -12.59 21.69 -29.28
C ARG A 617 -13.67 22.66 -28.84
N LEU A 618 -14.92 22.20 -28.91
CA LEU A 618 -16.06 22.88 -28.31
C LEU A 618 -16.29 22.27 -26.92
N THR A 619 -16.19 23.07 -25.86
CA THR A 619 -16.48 22.63 -24.50
C THR A 619 -17.97 22.35 -24.32
N ALA A 620 -18.33 21.63 -23.26
CA ALA A 620 -19.72 21.33 -22.93
C ALA A 620 -20.59 22.60 -22.75
N ARG A 621 -19.98 23.73 -22.38
CA ARG A 621 -20.64 25.05 -22.25
C ARG A 621 -20.58 25.89 -23.54
N GLY A 622 -20.12 25.34 -24.65
CA GLY A 622 -20.09 26.01 -25.94
C GLY A 622 -18.92 26.97 -26.15
N ARG A 623 -17.88 26.91 -25.30
CA ARG A 623 -16.64 27.68 -25.52
C ARG A 623 -15.77 26.98 -26.55
N LYS A 624 -15.17 27.75 -27.44
CA LYS A 624 -14.25 27.23 -28.46
C LYS A 624 -12.83 27.39 -27.97
N VAL A 625 -12.08 26.29 -27.88
CA VAL A 625 -10.67 26.27 -27.47
C VAL A 625 -9.82 25.71 -28.60
N SER A 626 -8.85 26.48 -29.04
CA SER A 626 -7.84 26.07 -30.01
C SER A 626 -6.77 25.25 -29.30
N LEU A 627 -6.40 24.10 -29.87
CA LEU A 627 -5.41 23.20 -29.31
C LEU A 627 -4.25 23.07 -30.29
N THR A 628 -3.03 23.27 -29.81
CA THR A 628 -1.80 23.05 -30.58
C THR A 628 -0.91 22.09 -29.82
N LEU A 629 -0.59 20.93 -30.38
CA LEU A 629 0.49 20.07 -29.90
C LEU A 629 1.74 20.36 -30.73
N SER A 630 2.79 20.87 -30.08
CA SER A 630 4.06 21.16 -30.75
C SER A 630 4.72 19.87 -31.25
N PRO A 631 5.31 19.86 -32.46
CA PRO A 631 6.28 18.82 -32.81
C PRO A 631 7.50 18.92 -31.89
N ASN A 632 8.19 17.80 -31.68
CA ASN A 632 9.40 17.75 -30.87
C ASN A 632 10.33 16.61 -31.32
N PRO A 633 11.66 16.78 -31.15
CA PRO A 633 12.61 15.71 -31.38
C PRO A 633 12.55 14.66 -30.26
N SER A 634 13.36 13.60 -30.38
CA SER A 634 13.57 12.62 -29.30
C SER A 634 14.32 13.17 -28.08
N HIS A 635 14.99 14.32 -28.20
CA HIS A 635 15.65 14.99 -27.08
C HIS A 635 14.58 15.48 -26.09
N LEU A 636 14.42 14.75 -24.98
CA LEU A 636 13.41 15.02 -23.97
C LEU A 636 13.57 16.44 -23.40
N GLU A 637 12.46 17.09 -23.05
CA GLU A 637 12.37 18.45 -22.48
C GLU A 637 12.85 19.59 -23.39
N ALA A 638 13.50 19.32 -24.54
CA ALA A 638 13.95 20.36 -25.47
C ALA A 638 12.79 21.17 -26.10
N VAL A 639 11.57 20.65 -26.04
CA VAL A 639 10.35 21.32 -26.53
C VAL A 639 9.79 22.35 -25.55
N ASP A 640 10.17 22.28 -24.27
CA ASP A 640 9.62 23.12 -23.21
C ASP A 640 9.77 24.62 -23.50
N PRO A 641 10.98 25.17 -23.74
CA PRO A 641 11.13 26.59 -24.04
C PRO A 641 10.53 26.97 -25.41
N VAL A 642 10.41 26.02 -26.34
CA VAL A 642 9.78 26.25 -27.65
C VAL A 642 8.30 26.52 -27.46
N VAL A 643 7.60 25.73 -26.66
CA VAL A 643 6.18 25.92 -26.34
C VAL A 643 5.95 27.23 -25.60
N GLU A 644 6.80 27.57 -24.63
CA GLU A 644 6.73 28.88 -23.97
C GLU A 644 6.85 30.04 -24.97
N GLY A 645 7.82 29.96 -25.90
CA GLY A 645 7.97 30.93 -26.99
C GLY A 645 6.75 31.00 -27.91
N MET A 646 6.18 29.86 -28.28
CA MET A 646 4.95 29.80 -29.10
C MET A 646 3.76 30.46 -28.41
N VAL A 647 3.54 30.16 -27.13
CA VAL A 647 2.45 30.77 -26.35
C VAL A 647 2.70 32.26 -26.17
N ARG A 648 3.92 32.66 -25.84
CA ARG A 648 4.32 34.07 -25.73
C ARG A 648 3.98 34.84 -27.00
N ALA A 649 4.36 34.31 -28.16
CA ALA A 649 4.08 34.91 -29.45
C ALA A 649 2.57 35.02 -29.72
N LYS A 650 1.79 33.96 -29.43
CA LYS A 650 0.33 33.99 -29.56
C LYS A 650 -0.30 35.06 -28.66
N GLN A 651 0.16 35.20 -27.42
CA GLN A 651 -0.30 36.24 -26.50
C GLN A 651 0.05 37.64 -27.02
N ASP A 652 1.23 37.85 -27.60
CA ASP A 652 1.59 39.16 -28.17
C ASP A 652 0.74 39.50 -29.41
N VAL A 653 0.48 38.53 -30.28
CA VAL A 653 -0.45 38.69 -31.43
C VAL A 653 -1.87 39.00 -30.95
N LEU A 654 -2.36 38.30 -29.92
CA LEU A 654 -3.68 38.53 -29.34
C LEU A 654 -3.78 39.93 -28.71
N ARG A 655 -2.71 40.40 -28.04
CA ARG A 655 -2.62 41.74 -27.48
C ARG A 655 -2.73 42.80 -28.57
N ASP A 656 -1.95 42.66 -29.63
CA ASP A 656 -1.94 43.62 -30.72
C ASP A 656 -3.28 43.63 -31.49
N ARG A 657 -3.93 42.46 -31.63
CA ARG A 657 -5.26 42.33 -32.24
C ARG A 657 -6.37 42.96 -31.41
N LEU A 658 -6.34 42.80 -30.08
CA LEU A 658 -7.40 43.24 -29.17
C LEU A 658 -7.17 44.65 -28.61
N GLY A 659 -5.95 45.19 -28.69
CA GLY A 659 -5.59 46.47 -28.10
C GLY A 659 -5.68 46.50 -26.57
N THR A 660 -5.56 45.35 -25.91
CA THR A 660 -5.71 45.19 -24.45
C THR A 660 -4.36 45.09 -23.73
N ALA A 661 -4.39 45.17 -22.40
CA ALA A 661 -3.19 45.00 -21.57
C ALA A 661 -2.66 43.56 -21.64
N ARG A 662 -1.34 43.40 -21.40
CA ARG A 662 -0.66 42.10 -21.42
C ARG A 662 -1.27 41.13 -20.40
N GLU A 663 -1.64 41.65 -19.24
CA GLU A 663 -2.23 40.93 -18.11
C GLU A 663 -3.55 40.27 -18.50
N GLU A 664 -4.39 40.92 -19.31
CA GLU A 664 -5.68 40.36 -19.76
C GLU A 664 -5.51 39.25 -20.81
N VAL A 665 -4.46 39.32 -21.63
CA VAL A 665 -4.25 38.39 -22.75
C VAL A 665 -3.51 37.14 -22.33
N ILE A 666 -2.66 37.27 -21.32
CA ILE A 666 -1.96 36.15 -20.69
C ILE A 666 -2.93 35.05 -20.26
N ASP A 667 -4.11 35.44 -19.76
CA ASP A 667 -5.12 34.51 -19.31
C ASP A 667 -5.85 33.77 -20.44
N LYS A 668 -5.77 34.28 -21.67
CA LYS A 668 -6.44 33.70 -22.85
C LYS A 668 -5.64 32.59 -23.54
N ALA A 669 -4.34 32.48 -23.30
CA ALA A 669 -3.49 31.45 -23.90
C ALA A 669 -2.67 30.73 -22.83
N LEU A 670 -2.83 29.41 -22.74
CA LEU A 670 -2.29 28.57 -21.68
C LEU A 670 -1.22 27.60 -22.22
N PRO A 671 0.02 27.66 -21.71
CA PRO A 671 1.01 26.61 -21.92
C PRO A 671 0.71 25.41 -21.01
N VAL A 672 0.81 24.21 -21.58
CA VAL A 672 0.72 22.94 -20.85
C VAL A 672 1.90 22.04 -21.26
N LEU A 673 2.73 21.65 -20.29
CA LEU A 673 3.92 20.84 -20.56
C LEU A 673 3.79 19.48 -19.87
N LEU A 674 4.01 18.40 -20.62
CA LEU A 674 3.97 17.02 -20.13
C LEU A 674 5.36 16.40 -20.17
N HIS A 675 5.80 15.92 -19.01
CA HIS A 675 7.17 15.47 -18.79
C HIS A 675 7.23 14.00 -18.36
N GLY A 676 8.38 13.36 -18.52
CA GLY A 676 8.69 12.09 -17.86
C GLY A 676 9.43 12.32 -16.56
N ASP A 677 9.24 11.49 -15.53
CA ASP A 677 9.86 11.67 -14.20
C ASP A 677 11.39 11.76 -14.25
N ALA A 678 12.05 10.84 -14.94
CA ALA A 678 13.51 10.85 -15.05
C ALA A 678 14.04 12.07 -15.81
N ALA A 679 13.36 12.48 -16.89
CA ALA A 679 13.79 13.57 -17.74
C ALA A 679 13.57 14.93 -17.09
N PHE A 680 12.43 15.13 -16.41
CA PHE A 680 12.14 16.36 -15.66
C PHE A 680 13.21 16.66 -14.60
N SER A 681 13.68 15.64 -13.88
CA SER A 681 14.73 15.80 -12.87
C SER A 681 16.15 15.88 -13.44
N GLY A 682 16.38 15.38 -14.67
CA GLY A 682 17.71 15.16 -15.21
C GLY A 682 18.16 16.12 -16.31
N GLN A 683 17.24 16.79 -17.00
CA GLN A 683 17.56 17.70 -18.11
C GLN A 683 17.66 19.16 -17.64
N GLY A 684 18.81 19.79 -17.85
CA GLY A 684 19.05 21.18 -17.42
C GLY A 684 18.11 22.21 -18.07
N VAL A 685 17.58 21.92 -19.27
CA VAL A 685 16.65 22.81 -19.97
C VAL A 685 15.33 23.02 -19.21
N VAL A 686 14.93 22.07 -18.36
CA VAL A 686 13.75 22.21 -17.48
C VAL A 686 13.98 23.34 -16.49
N MET A 687 15.14 23.33 -15.82
CA MET A 687 15.57 24.38 -14.90
C MET A 687 15.64 25.74 -15.62
N GLU A 688 16.28 25.78 -16.79
CA GLU A 688 16.38 27.00 -17.60
C GLU A 688 14.99 27.57 -17.95
N THR A 689 14.05 26.70 -18.36
CA THR A 689 12.68 27.11 -18.73
C THR A 689 11.88 27.61 -17.53
N LEU A 690 11.95 26.91 -16.39
CA LEU A 690 11.31 27.35 -15.14
C LEU A 690 11.81 28.74 -14.72
N ASN A 691 13.10 29.04 -14.90
CA ASN A 691 13.66 30.36 -14.59
C ASN A 691 13.07 31.49 -15.48
N LEU A 692 12.48 31.17 -16.64
CA LEU A 692 11.85 32.15 -17.53
C LEU A 692 10.44 32.56 -17.09
N ALA A 693 9.78 31.78 -16.23
CA ALA A 693 8.34 31.87 -15.94
C ALA A 693 7.87 33.29 -15.55
N GLU A 694 8.67 34.03 -14.78
CA GLU A 694 8.31 35.39 -14.31
C GLU A 694 9.05 36.51 -15.05
N LEU A 695 9.99 36.20 -15.94
CA LEU A 695 10.79 37.22 -16.63
C LEU A 695 9.93 37.99 -17.63
N LYS A 696 9.96 39.33 -17.60
CA LYS A 696 9.14 40.19 -18.48
C LYS A 696 9.21 39.80 -19.98
N GLY A 697 10.39 39.42 -20.45
CA GLY A 697 10.63 39.03 -21.85
C GLY A 697 10.04 37.67 -22.23
N TYR A 698 9.73 36.80 -21.26
CA TYR A 698 9.40 35.40 -21.51
C TYR A 698 8.06 34.97 -20.89
N ARG A 699 7.66 35.54 -19.74
CA ARG A 699 6.47 35.17 -18.97
C ARG A 699 5.24 34.93 -19.84
N THR A 700 4.61 33.78 -19.65
CA THR A 700 3.36 33.34 -20.27
C THR A 700 2.20 33.31 -19.27
N GLY A 701 2.48 33.71 -18.02
CA GLY A 701 1.53 33.84 -16.91
C GLY A 701 1.06 32.53 -16.31
N GLY A 702 2.01 31.61 -16.15
CA GLY A 702 1.80 30.35 -15.48
C GLY A 702 1.56 29.20 -16.43
N THR A 703 2.46 28.23 -16.38
CA THR A 703 2.41 26.95 -17.08
C THR A 703 1.84 25.84 -16.19
N ILE A 704 0.98 24.99 -16.75
CA ILE A 704 0.56 23.76 -16.06
C ILE A 704 1.51 22.64 -16.47
N HIS A 705 2.36 22.22 -15.55
CA HIS A 705 3.26 21.09 -15.74
C HIS A 705 2.58 19.80 -15.26
N ILE A 706 2.59 18.76 -16.09
CA ILE A 706 2.06 17.45 -15.74
C ILE A 706 3.18 16.42 -15.90
N ILE A 707 3.61 15.81 -14.81
CA ILE A 707 4.62 14.77 -14.83
C ILE A 707 3.91 13.42 -14.96
N ILE A 708 4.24 12.67 -16.01
CA ILE A 708 3.82 11.27 -16.17
C ILE A 708 4.82 10.39 -15.40
N ASN A 709 4.71 10.43 -14.07
CA ASN A 709 5.65 9.77 -13.17
C ASN A 709 5.33 8.30 -13.03
N ASN A 710 5.98 7.49 -13.86
CA ASN A 710 5.79 6.05 -13.89
C ASN A 710 6.85 5.30 -13.08
N GLN A 711 7.62 6.04 -12.27
CA GLN A 711 8.64 5.56 -11.34
C GLN A 711 9.80 4.81 -12.00
N ILE A 712 10.06 5.04 -13.30
CA ILE A 712 11.15 4.37 -14.02
C ILE A 712 11.57 5.14 -15.29
N GLY A 713 12.87 5.33 -15.47
CA GLY A 713 13.47 5.88 -16.69
C GLY A 713 14.17 4.81 -17.52
N PHE A 714 13.53 4.33 -18.59
CA PHE A 714 13.99 3.14 -19.35
C PHE A 714 14.11 1.92 -18.42
N THR A 715 15.32 1.58 -17.96
CA THR A 715 15.65 0.51 -16.98
C THR A 715 16.11 1.08 -15.63
N THR A 716 16.34 2.38 -15.55
CA THR A 716 16.91 3.09 -14.40
C THR A 716 15.83 3.38 -13.37
N SER A 717 16.07 2.97 -12.11
CA SER A 717 15.17 3.27 -11.00
C SER A 717 15.34 4.73 -10.52
N PRO A 718 14.33 5.30 -9.83
CA PRO A 718 14.37 6.65 -9.29
C PRO A 718 15.63 6.98 -8.48
N GLU A 719 16.11 6.04 -7.66
CA GLU A 719 17.27 6.21 -6.77
C GLU A 719 18.58 6.41 -7.54
N ALA A 720 18.64 5.91 -8.78
CA ALA A 720 19.77 6.11 -9.69
C ALA A 720 19.55 7.26 -10.69
N GLY A 721 18.31 7.78 -10.79
CA GLY A 721 17.95 8.85 -11.73
C GLY A 721 18.01 10.26 -11.15
N ARG A 722 17.98 10.42 -9.81
CA ARG A 722 17.99 11.72 -9.13
C ARG A 722 18.56 11.63 -7.71
N SER A 723 18.92 12.78 -7.14
CA SER A 723 19.47 12.91 -5.77
C SER A 723 18.48 13.50 -4.76
N THR A 724 17.19 13.55 -5.12
CA THR A 724 16.12 14.13 -4.31
C THR A 724 14.94 13.16 -4.19
N ILE A 725 13.99 13.42 -3.30
CA ILE A 725 12.86 12.51 -3.06
C ILE A 725 11.95 12.47 -4.30
N TYR A 726 11.55 13.64 -4.79
CA TYR A 726 10.64 13.76 -5.91
C TYR A 726 11.36 14.17 -7.18
N SER A 727 10.88 13.68 -8.33
CA SER A 727 11.33 14.15 -9.65
C SER A 727 11.07 15.64 -9.84
N THR A 728 10.10 16.19 -9.11
CA THR A 728 9.64 17.59 -9.21
C THR A 728 10.41 18.58 -8.35
N ASP A 729 11.41 18.16 -7.57
CA ASP A 729 12.10 19.06 -6.62
C ASP A 729 12.79 20.25 -7.30
N VAL A 730 13.13 20.15 -8.59
CA VAL A 730 13.63 21.28 -9.40
C VAL A 730 12.64 22.46 -9.44
N ALA A 731 11.32 22.19 -9.41
CA ALA A 731 10.28 23.21 -9.43
C ALA A 731 10.21 24.05 -8.14
N ARG A 732 10.83 23.58 -7.05
CA ARG A 732 10.89 24.37 -5.80
C ARG A 732 11.75 25.62 -5.96
N MET A 733 12.67 25.66 -6.93
CA MET A 733 13.55 26.81 -7.13
C MET A 733 12.78 28.10 -7.46
N THR A 734 11.66 27.98 -8.17
CA THR A 734 10.76 29.08 -8.53
C THR A 734 9.52 29.16 -7.63
N GLN A 735 9.54 28.46 -6.48
CA GLN A 735 8.50 28.51 -5.45
C GLN A 735 7.12 28.10 -5.98
N LEU A 736 7.04 27.04 -6.79
CA LEU A 736 5.78 26.53 -7.33
C LEU A 736 5.07 25.61 -6.34
N PRO A 737 3.73 25.63 -6.26
CA PRO A 737 2.99 24.56 -5.61
C PRO A 737 3.10 23.25 -6.41
N ILE A 738 3.30 22.15 -5.70
CA ILE A 738 3.45 20.81 -6.28
C ILE A 738 2.37 19.90 -5.67
N PHE A 739 1.64 19.20 -6.53
CA PHE A 739 0.63 18.22 -6.14
C PHE A 739 1.05 16.84 -6.66
N HIS A 740 1.39 15.92 -5.76
CA HIS A 740 1.66 14.52 -6.11
C HIS A 740 0.36 13.73 -5.99
N ILE A 741 -0.01 13.04 -7.04
CA ILE A 741 -1.36 12.51 -7.25
C ILE A 741 -1.26 11.03 -7.53
N ASN A 742 -1.99 10.22 -6.76
CA ASN A 742 -2.16 8.80 -7.07
C ASN A 742 -2.93 8.63 -8.38
N SER A 743 -2.31 8.04 -9.39
CA SER A 743 -2.95 7.87 -10.71
C SER A 743 -4.16 6.93 -10.69
N ASP A 744 -4.33 6.07 -9.68
CA ASP A 744 -5.52 5.23 -9.52
C ASP A 744 -6.76 5.99 -9.02
N ASP A 745 -6.60 7.24 -8.56
CA ASP A 745 -7.72 8.09 -8.14
C ASP A 745 -7.93 9.27 -9.13
N PRO A 746 -8.70 9.07 -10.22
CA PRO A 746 -8.98 10.12 -11.18
C PRO A 746 -9.83 11.27 -10.61
N GLU A 747 -10.60 11.04 -9.53
CA GLU A 747 -11.35 12.11 -8.85
C GLU A 747 -10.38 13.03 -8.09
N ALA A 748 -9.37 12.45 -7.43
CA ALA A 748 -8.30 13.19 -6.77
C ALA A 748 -7.49 14.02 -7.77
N ALA A 749 -7.13 13.44 -8.92
CA ALA A 749 -6.46 14.13 -10.01
C ALA A 749 -7.27 15.32 -10.54
N TYR A 750 -8.58 15.12 -10.74
CA TYR A 750 -9.50 16.19 -11.15
C TYR A 750 -9.54 17.34 -10.14
N ARG A 751 -9.58 17.04 -8.84
CA ARG A 751 -9.59 18.07 -7.78
C ARG A 751 -8.27 18.84 -7.73
N ALA A 752 -7.13 18.17 -7.83
CA ALA A 752 -5.83 18.83 -7.89
C ALA A 752 -5.73 19.76 -9.11
N LEU A 753 -6.27 19.33 -10.26
CA LEU A 753 -6.37 20.18 -11.45
C LEU A 753 -7.22 21.43 -11.24
N GLN A 754 -8.36 21.33 -10.53
CA GLN A 754 -9.16 22.53 -10.22
C GLN A 754 -8.33 23.56 -9.45
N ILE A 755 -7.59 23.10 -8.43
CA ILE A 755 -6.71 23.97 -7.64
C ILE A 755 -5.61 24.56 -8.53
N ALA A 756 -5.01 23.77 -9.42
CA ALA A 756 -3.95 24.24 -10.31
C ALA A 756 -4.43 25.31 -11.30
N LEU A 757 -5.59 25.11 -11.94
CA LEU A 757 -6.19 26.10 -12.83
C LEU A 757 -6.59 27.38 -12.07
N GLU A 758 -7.14 27.25 -10.86
CA GLU A 758 -7.46 28.40 -10.01
C GLU A 758 -6.20 29.15 -9.59
N TYR A 759 -5.14 28.44 -9.18
CA TYR A 759 -3.89 29.06 -8.75
C TYR A 759 -3.20 29.80 -9.90
N ARG A 760 -3.14 29.17 -11.08
CA ARG A 760 -2.60 29.79 -12.28
C ARG A 760 -3.36 31.05 -12.64
N GLN A 761 -4.70 31.02 -12.54
CA GLN A 761 -5.54 32.18 -12.86
C GLN A 761 -5.41 33.31 -11.83
N GLU A 762 -5.31 32.97 -10.54
CA GLU A 762 -5.23 33.94 -9.44
C GLU A 762 -3.84 34.61 -9.37
N PHE A 763 -2.77 33.85 -9.59
CA PHE A 763 -1.41 34.31 -9.35
C PHE A 763 -0.54 34.41 -10.61
N ASN A 764 -1.02 33.96 -11.77
CA ASN A 764 -0.25 33.90 -13.03
C ASN A 764 1.11 33.21 -12.88
N LYS A 765 1.15 32.13 -12.08
CA LYS A 765 2.34 31.33 -11.78
C LYS A 765 2.15 29.88 -12.17
N ASP A 766 3.27 29.22 -12.45
CA ASP A 766 3.30 27.81 -12.82
C ASP A 766 2.80 26.92 -11.67
N VAL A 767 2.31 25.75 -12.03
CA VAL A 767 1.87 24.70 -11.09
C VAL A 767 2.31 23.34 -11.59
N VAL A 768 2.75 22.47 -10.68
CA VAL A 768 3.19 21.11 -11.02
C VAL A 768 2.19 20.07 -10.51
N LEU A 769 1.70 19.24 -11.42
CA LEU A 769 0.90 18.05 -11.15
C LEU A 769 1.76 16.81 -11.40
N ASP A 770 2.27 16.19 -10.33
CA ASP A 770 3.04 14.95 -10.39
C ASP A 770 2.08 13.75 -10.33
N VAL A 771 1.74 13.18 -11.49
CA VAL A 771 0.80 12.05 -11.57
C VAL A 771 1.58 10.74 -11.45
N VAL A 772 1.57 10.18 -10.23
CA VAL A 772 2.31 8.98 -9.85
C VAL A 772 1.53 7.74 -10.27
N GLY A 773 2.05 7.07 -11.28
CA GLY A 773 1.54 5.83 -11.86
C GLY A 773 2.62 4.78 -12.00
N PHE A 774 2.44 3.90 -12.97
CA PHE A 774 3.41 2.88 -13.33
C PHE A 774 3.44 2.65 -14.84
N ARG A 775 4.45 1.91 -15.31
CA ARG A 775 4.53 1.46 -16.70
C ARG A 775 4.13 0.00 -16.79
N LYS A 776 3.00 -0.30 -17.43
CA LYS A 776 2.51 -1.69 -17.54
C LYS A 776 3.43 -2.59 -18.38
N LEU A 777 4.00 -2.05 -19.46
CA LEU A 777 4.87 -2.77 -20.40
C LEU A 777 6.34 -2.37 -20.22
N GLY A 778 7.26 -2.92 -21.02
CA GLY A 778 8.64 -2.44 -21.11
C GLY A 778 8.75 -0.98 -21.58
N HIS A 779 9.96 -0.44 -21.72
CA HIS A 779 10.13 0.95 -22.18
C HIS A 779 9.50 1.18 -23.56
N ASN A 780 9.62 0.17 -24.40
CA ASN A 780 8.81 -0.01 -25.59
C ASN A 780 8.15 -1.40 -25.53
N GLU A 781 7.23 -1.68 -26.45
CA GLU A 781 6.42 -2.89 -26.40
C GLU A 781 7.16 -4.20 -26.69
N THR A 782 8.42 -4.13 -27.10
CA THR A 782 9.29 -5.29 -27.35
C THR A 782 10.32 -5.52 -26.25
N ASP A 783 10.37 -4.65 -25.26
CA ASP A 783 11.34 -4.67 -24.15
C ASP A 783 10.83 -5.52 -22.98
N GLU A 784 11.71 -6.28 -22.33
CA GLU A 784 11.39 -7.14 -21.18
C GLU A 784 11.93 -6.50 -19.88
N PRO A 785 11.06 -5.82 -19.12
CA PRO A 785 11.52 -5.01 -18.01
C PRO A 785 11.82 -5.82 -16.74
N SER A 786 11.35 -7.07 -16.62
CA SER A 786 11.63 -7.92 -15.46
C SER A 786 13.12 -8.29 -15.32
N TYR A 787 13.91 -8.14 -16.38
CA TYR A 787 15.36 -8.32 -16.35
C TYR A 787 16.07 -7.33 -15.42
N THR A 788 15.51 -6.12 -15.25
CA THR A 788 16.11 -5.08 -14.39
C THR A 788 15.23 -4.71 -13.21
N GLN A 789 13.91 -4.85 -13.30
CA GLN A 789 12.95 -4.45 -12.26
C GLN A 789 11.95 -5.55 -11.89
N PRO A 790 12.39 -6.75 -11.47
CA PRO A 790 11.52 -7.91 -11.27
C PRO A 790 10.45 -7.72 -10.18
N LEU A 791 10.81 -7.08 -9.05
CA LEU A 791 9.87 -6.86 -7.94
C LEU A 791 8.78 -5.83 -8.28
N MET A 792 9.15 -4.75 -8.96
CA MET A 792 8.19 -3.75 -9.45
C MET A 792 7.21 -4.40 -10.43
N TYR A 793 7.71 -5.15 -11.42
CA TYR A 793 6.85 -5.77 -12.43
C TYR A 793 6.00 -6.92 -11.92
N ALA A 794 6.40 -7.59 -10.82
CA ALA A 794 5.52 -8.51 -10.10
C ALA A 794 4.29 -7.79 -9.52
N ARG A 795 4.48 -6.59 -8.95
CA ARG A 795 3.37 -5.74 -8.46
C ARG A 795 2.52 -5.20 -9.61
N VAL A 796 3.15 -4.72 -10.68
CA VAL A 796 2.44 -4.26 -11.91
C VAL A 796 1.55 -5.37 -12.47
N LYS A 797 2.04 -6.60 -12.54
CA LYS A 797 1.26 -7.75 -13.04
C LYS A 797 0.07 -8.10 -12.14
N ALA A 798 0.20 -7.90 -10.83
CA ALA A 798 -0.89 -8.10 -9.87
C ALA A 798 -1.91 -6.95 -9.88
N HIS A 799 -1.54 -5.80 -10.42
CA HIS A 799 -2.36 -4.60 -10.42
C HIS A 799 -3.56 -4.70 -11.40
N PRO A 800 -4.81 -4.44 -10.97
CA PRO A 800 -6.01 -4.60 -11.81
C PRO A 800 -6.14 -3.55 -12.93
N GLY A 801 -5.44 -2.41 -12.80
CA GLY A 801 -5.45 -1.30 -13.75
C GLY A 801 -6.44 -0.19 -13.38
N VAL A 802 -6.07 1.05 -13.67
CA VAL A 802 -6.76 2.30 -13.26
C VAL A 802 -8.25 2.26 -13.60
N ARG A 803 -8.60 1.97 -14.87
CA ARG A 803 -9.99 1.94 -15.35
C ARG A 803 -10.82 0.86 -14.65
N ALA A 804 -10.22 -0.26 -14.25
CA ALA A 804 -10.94 -1.33 -13.52
C ALA A 804 -11.29 -0.90 -12.11
N ILE A 805 -10.33 -0.31 -11.40
CA ILE A 805 -10.52 0.20 -10.04
C ILE A 805 -11.64 1.23 -10.03
N TYR A 806 -11.55 2.22 -10.91
CA TYR A 806 -12.53 3.30 -10.95
C TYR A 806 -13.93 2.83 -11.40
N ALA A 807 -14.02 1.94 -12.41
CA ALA A 807 -15.30 1.37 -12.82
C ALA A 807 -15.98 0.59 -11.69
N LYS A 808 -15.23 -0.23 -10.96
CA LYS A 808 -15.75 -0.98 -9.80
C LYS A 808 -16.28 -0.04 -8.72
N ARG A 809 -15.58 1.05 -8.44
CA ARG A 809 -16.03 2.10 -7.51
C ARG A 809 -17.35 2.73 -7.97
N LEU A 810 -17.46 3.12 -9.24
CA LEU A 810 -18.70 3.73 -9.75
C LEU A 810 -19.90 2.77 -9.77
N VAL A 811 -19.68 1.48 -10.01
CA VAL A 811 -20.73 0.46 -9.88
C VAL A 811 -21.17 0.30 -8.43
N LYS A 812 -20.21 0.25 -7.49
CA LYS A 812 -20.48 0.19 -6.05
C LYS A 812 -21.25 1.42 -5.55
N ASP A 813 -20.92 2.60 -6.07
CA ASP A 813 -21.58 3.87 -5.74
C ASP A 813 -22.94 4.05 -6.46
N GLY A 814 -23.32 3.12 -7.35
CA GLY A 814 -24.58 3.18 -8.10
C GLY A 814 -24.63 4.28 -9.16
N VAL A 815 -23.48 4.80 -9.61
CA VAL A 815 -23.39 5.84 -10.65
C VAL A 815 -23.61 5.26 -12.05
N ILE A 816 -23.17 4.02 -12.25
CA ILE A 816 -23.38 3.21 -13.46
C ILE A 816 -23.68 1.76 -13.06
N ASP A 817 -24.18 0.95 -13.98
CA ASP A 817 -24.26 -0.51 -13.82
C ASP A 817 -23.27 -1.25 -14.74
N GLU A 818 -23.16 -2.58 -14.57
CA GLU A 818 -22.24 -3.41 -15.36
C GLU A 818 -22.63 -3.48 -16.85
N ALA A 819 -23.90 -3.33 -17.18
CA ALA A 819 -24.39 -3.35 -18.56
C ALA A 819 -24.02 -2.04 -19.29
N GLU A 820 -24.19 -0.89 -18.63
CA GLU A 820 -23.75 0.43 -19.09
C GLU A 820 -22.23 0.44 -19.31
N LEU A 821 -21.45 -0.11 -18.38
CA LEU A 821 -19.99 -0.23 -18.52
C LEU A 821 -19.60 -1.01 -19.79
N THR A 822 -20.24 -2.17 -20.01
CA THR A 822 -19.96 -3.03 -21.17
C THR A 822 -20.30 -2.30 -22.46
N ALA A 823 -21.44 -1.62 -22.51
CA ALA A 823 -21.87 -0.85 -23.67
C ALA A 823 -20.89 0.29 -24.01
N LEU A 824 -20.37 1.02 -23.02
CA LEU A 824 -19.38 2.08 -23.23
C LEU A 824 -18.07 1.54 -23.83
N ILE A 825 -17.62 0.37 -23.38
CA ILE A 825 -16.41 -0.28 -23.91
C ILE A 825 -16.63 -0.69 -25.37
N GLU A 826 -17.74 -1.37 -25.66
CA GLU A 826 -18.09 -1.80 -27.01
C GLU A 826 -18.25 -0.63 -27.97
N GLU A 827 -18.91 0.44 -27.53
CA GLU A 827 -19.05 1.67 -28.31
C GLU A 827 -17.67 2.24 -28.68
N ARG A 828 -16.75 2.30 -27.71
CA ARG A 828 -15.42 2.86 -27.96
C ARG A 828 -14.61 2.02 -28.93
N VAL A 829 -14.63 0.71 -28.78
CA VAL A 829 -13.94 -0.22 -29.69
C VAL A 829 -14.51 -0.09 -31.11
N ARG A 830 -15.84 0.00 -31.25
CA ARG A 830 -16.48 0.20 -32.56
C ARG A 830 -15.99 1.45 -33.26
N ARG A 831 -15.88 2.58 -32.55
CA ARG A 831 -15.34 3.83 -33.11
C ARG A 831 -13.90 3.67 -33.64
N TYR A 832 -13.07 2.84 -33.01
CA TYR A 832 -11.73 2.55 -33.50
C TYR A 832 -11.72 1.61 -34.71
N GLU A 833 -12.56 0.58 -34.75
CA GLU A 833 -12.74 -0.28 -35.94
C GLU A 833 -13.22 0.53 -37.15
N ASP A 834 -14.16 1.46 -36.95
CA ASP A 834 -14.66 2.33 -38.01
C ASP A 834 -13.56 3.25 -38.55
N ALA A 835 -12.75 3.84 -37.67
CA ALA A 835 -11.61 4.67 -38.05
C ALA A 835 -10.52 3.86 -38.77
N LEU A 836 -10.26 2.62 -38.34
CA LEU A 836 -9.33 1.71 -39.01
C LEU A 836 -9.81 1.36 -40.43
N THR A 837 -11.11 1.10 -40.58
CA THR A 837 -11.72 0.80 -41.87
C THR A 837 -11.54 1.96 -42.84
N ARG A 838 -11.76 3.20 -42.38
CA ARG A 838 -11.51 4.41 -43.18
C ARG A 838 -10.03 4.58 -43.53
N ALA A 839 -9.13 4.37 -42.56
CA ALA A 839 -7.69 4.42 -42.80
C ALA A 839 -7.23 3.42 -43.87
N LYS A 840 -7.73 2.17 -43.84
CA LYS A 840 -7.45 1.15 -44.86
C LYS A 840 -8.00 1.54 -46.24
N GLY A 841 -9.18 2.17 -46.28
CA GLY A 841 -9.74 2.73 -47.50
C GLY A 841 -8.87 3.82 -48.12
N ILE A 842 -8.23 4.67 -47.29
CA ILE A 842 -7.29 5.69 -47.76
C ILE A 842 -6.03 5.02 -48.34
N VAL A 843 -5.45 4.04 -47.63
CA VAL A 843 -4.24 3.34 -48.06
C VAL A 843 -4.47 2.59 -49.37
N SER A 844 -5.63 1.94 -49.55
CA SER A 844 -5.94 1.20 -50.78
C SER A 844 -6.16 2.10 -52.00
N GLN A 845 -6.53 3.35 -51.80
CA GLN A 845 -6.71 4.35 -52.86
C GLN A 845 -5.42 5.09 -53.23
N GLN A 846 -4.37 4.97 -52.41
CA GLN A 846 -3.09 5.60 -52.69
C GLN A 846 -2.29 4.75 -53.70
N GLN A 847 -2.05 5.33 -54.88
CA GLN A 847 -1.08 4.77 -55.81
C GLN A 847 0.33 4.84 -55.19
N PRO A 848 1.21 3.85 -55.44
CA PRO A 848 2.60 3.93 -55.02
C PRO A 848 3.23 5.17 -55.67
N LYS A 849 3.58 6.17 -54.86
CA LYS A 849 4.30 7.34 -55.36
C LYS A 849 5.78 7.00 -55.55
N HIS A 850 6.30 7.34 -56.73
CA HIS A 850 7.74 7.44 -56.96
C HIS A 850 8.36 8.49 -56.05
N ALA A 851 9.64 8.29 -55.73
CA ALA A 851 10.45 9.18 -54.89
C ALA A 851 10.20 10.66 -55.25
N ALA A 852 9.91 11.47 -54.22
CA ALA A 852 9.83 12.91 -54.39
C ALA A 852 11.13 13.41 -55.04
N LEU A 853 11.00 14.20 -56.11
CA LEU A 853 12.14 14.92 -56.66
C LEU A 853 12.70 15.81 -55.54
N PRO A 854 14.04 15.90 -55.37
CA PRO A 854 14.63 16.77 -54.38
C PRO A 854 14.08 18.19 -54.57
N VAL A 855 13.66 18.80 -53.47
CA VAL A 855 13.34 20.24 -53.45
C VAL A 855 14.59 20.94 -53.96
N ALA A 856 14.47 21.69 -55.05
CA ALA A 856 15.61 22.44 -55.59
C ALA A 856 16.09 23.39 -54.50
N GLU A 857 17.32 23.19 -54.01
CA GLU A 857 17.97 24.15 -53.13
C GLU A 857 18.03 25.49 -53.87
N MET A 858 17.38 26.51 -53.29
CA MET A 858 17.57 27.88 -53.75
C MET A 858 19.02 28.25 -53.43
N ASP A 859 19.82 28.54 -54.45
CA ASP A 859 21.26 28.87 -54.35
C ASP A 859 21.56 30.20 -53.62
N GLY A 860 20.54 30.86 -53.06
CA GLY A 860 20.65 32.14 -52.40
C GLY A 860 20.94 33.33 -53.33
N SER A 861 20.94 33.14 -54.66
CA SER A 861 21.25 34.19 -55.65
C SER A 861 20.09 35.15 -55.94
N VAL A 862 18.91 34.90 -55.36
CA VAL A 862 17.75 35.78 -55.48
C VAL A 862 18.04 37.08 -54.73
N VAL A 863 18.34 38.14 -55.47
CA VAL A 863 18.43 39.50 -54.92
C VAL A 863 17.02 39.97 -54.58
N ILE A 864 16.72 40.01 -53.28
CA ILE A 864 15.49 40.58 -52.74
C ILE A 864 15.74 42.07 -52.51
N ASP A 865 14.95 42.93 -53.14
CA ASP A 865 15.02 44.38 -52.90
C ASP A 865 14.53 44.70 -51.49
N THR A 866 15.47 45.08 -50.64
CA THR A 866 15.25 45.40 -49.21
C THR A 866 15.59 46.87 -48.91
N GLY A 867 15.79 47.68 -49.96
CA GLY A 867 16.03 49.11 -49.82
C GLY A 867 14.85 49.84 -49.20
N VAL A 868 15.13 50.87 -48.39
CA VAL A 868 14.12 51.77 -47.82
C VAL A 868 14.49 53.23 -48.12
N ASP A 869 13.47 54.09 -48.18
CA ASP A 869 13.68 55.51 -48.47
C ASP A 869 14.55 56.20 -47.42
N ALA A 870 15.33 57.20 -47.86
CA ALA A 870 16.15 58.01 -46.96
C ALA A 870 15.34 58.77 -45.90
N GLU A 871 14.03 58.96 -46.12
CA GLU A 871 13.12 59.49 -45.11
C GLU A 871 12.85 58.49 -43.99
N VAL A 872 12.65 57.20 -44.30
CA VAL A 872 12.53 56.13 -43.30
C VAL A 872 13.79 56.05 -42.46
N ILE A 873 14.97 56.11 -43.09
CA ILE A 873 16.27 56.13 -42.39
C ILE A 873 16.35 57.33 -41.44
N ARG A 874 15.93 58.52 -41.89
CA ARG A 874 15.91 59.73 -41.06
C ARG A 874 14.93 59.63 -39.90
N ASN A 875 13.74 59.06 -40.13
CA ASN A 875 12.71 58.88 -39.11
C ASN A 875 13.11 57.85 -38.04
N VAL A 876 13.89 56.83 -38.40
CA VAL A 876 14.45 55.85 -37.45
C VAL A 876 15.64 56.42 -36.67
N ALA A 877 16.39 57.35 -37.27
CA ALA A 877 17.57 57.97 -36.65
C ALA A 877 17.23 59.11 -35.68
N GLN A 878 16.04 59.71 -35.80
CA GLN A 878 15.48 60.66 -34.84
C GLN A 878 14.83 59.92 -33.67
#